data_AF-A0A369B9C7-F1
#
_entry.id   AF-A0A369B9C7-F1
#
_cell.length_a   1.000
_cell.length_b   1.000
_cell.length_c   1.000
_cell.angle_alpha   90.00
_cell.angle_beta   90.00
_cell.angle_gamma   90.00
#
_symmetry.space_group_name_H-M   'P 1'
#
loop_
_entity.id
_entity.type
_entity.pdbx_description
1 polymer ?
#
loop_
_entity_poly.entity_id
_entity_poly.type
_entity_poly.pdbx_seq_one_letter_code
_entity_poly.pdbx_strand_id
1 'polypeptide(L)'
;MRRISCTTLAFMLLMLALLSGQSGQFASAAGEGPIGWASYDGGTTGGTGGVEKTFVSLSDMQAYFKLRESNNPDKRITEKVIVYIDGTMSGSDKLDIKNTANVSIIGRNNAKISFMINIVRSQNIIVKNITSSDCSDDGLCVDSSTNVWVDHCTFMRAYDGLLDIKNGSNYVTVSWNHFKEHKKTALCGHSANNGSADSGKLKVTYHHNWFEGTNSRHPRVRFGQVHVYNNFFDRLTDYGVASTCDAEVLVEGNYFASVKRPVIWPQPGTDAASTLSNDPAGKVKERSNYYDSGSGQPMVNDSGFSFSPPYSYALDNAGNVPSLLRQYAGAEKSGTPPDPEEPEEPIDPEEPAEVAAGDVNGDGSINSLDCAMMKMYLIGAISSFPYPQAADVDKSGSVNSLDYLYMQKYVLGLISEFPGDDPGPQPTDGDIYASPNGSGSAGGTISNPTTLEAAIALVKPGGTIYLRGGTYSFSTQLTIARGNDGQSGKMKKIFAYGEEKPVLDFSSQPYGDVSSNYRGLQINAHYWHVKGIEVKGSADNGIFIGGSYNIIEKCEAHRNRDTGIQLGRYSSGASKSEWPSHNQIIDCVSHNNMDPDDGEDADGFACKLTTGDGNKFINCVAYNNVDDGWDLYTKSDTGAIGAVYLENCTSYKNGVTSDGSYTADSDGNGFKLGGEDIAVNHTVKNCTSYSNKKHGFTYNRNTGTITMTGNKAYQNGQRNFSFEAGTHIFSKNVSTNGGANDKIVGVDDGTNQWYKK
;
A
#
# COMPACT_ATOMS: atom_id res chain seq x y z
N MET A 1 30.50 -38.55 48.75
CA MET A 1 29.25 -38.65 49.54
C MET A 1 28.39 -37.43 49.26
N ARG A 2 27.13 -37.65 48.89
CA ARG A 2 26.09 -36.61 48.72
C ARG A 2 25.81 -35.91 50.06
N ARG A 3 25.43 -34.62 50.03
CA ARG A 3 24.10 -34.05 50.41
C ARG A 3 24.23 -32.51 50.62
N ILE A 4 23.46 -31.68 49.88
CA ILE A 4 22.15 -31.05 50.24
C ILE A 4 22.26 -30.10 51.45
N SER A 5 21.63 -28.93 51.59
CA SER A 5 21.06 -27.83 50.78
C SER A 5 20.57 -26.77 51.83
N CYS A 6 19.86 -25.73 51.36
CA CYS A 6 19.04 -24.75 52.12
C CYS A 6 19.81 -23.56 52.70
N THR A 7 19.35 -22.30 52.69
CA THR A 7 18.09 -21.56 52.40
C THR A 7 18.52 -20.08 52.52
N THR A 8 17.93 -19.01 51.97
CA THR A 8 16.56 -18.48 52.11
C THR A 8 16.49 -17.16 51.31
N LEU A 9 15.29 -16.80 50.83
CA LEU A 9 14.90 -15.59 50.11
C LEU A 9 14.73 -14.36 51.05
N ALA A 10 15.05 -13.13 50.60
CA ALA A 10 14.06 -12.08 50.20
C ALA A 10 14.51 -10.59 50.31
N PHE A 11 14.01 -9.80 49.36
CA PHE A 11 13.70 -8.33 49.31
C PHE A 11 14.69 -7.25 48.76
N MET A 12 14.30 -6.69 47.60
CA MET A 12 14.26 -5.27 47.08
C MET A 12 15.40 -4.27 47.42
N LEU A 13 15.86 -3.32 46.57
CA LEU A 13 15.30 -2.57 45.43
C LEU A 13 16.44 -1.85 44.63
N LEU A 14 16.26 -1.71 43.31
CA LEU A 14 16.66 -0.64 42.37
C LEU A 14 18.13 -0.22 42.04
N MET A 15 18.41 -0.33 40.73
CA MET A 15 19.13 0.57 39.79
C MET A 15 20.63 0.93 40.01
N LEU A 16 21.51 0.51 39.10
CA LEU A 16 22.01 1.26 37.92
C LEU A 16 23.13 0.48 37.20
N ALA A 17 23.39 0.84 35.93
CA ALA A 17 24.56 0.48 35.09
C ALA A 17 24.58 -0.94 34.46
N LEU A 18 25.05 -1.18 33.23
CA LEU A 18 25.67 -0.34 32.21
C LEU A 18 25.63 -1.11 30.87
N LEU A 19 25.59 -0.32 29.79
CA LEU A 19 25.78 -0.66 28.38
C LEU A 19 26.83 -1.74 28.07
N SER A 20 26.45 -2.71 27.23
CA SER A 20 27.38 -3.39 26.32
C SER A 20 26.73 -3.50 24.95
N GLY A 21 27.36 -2.87 23.95
CA GLY A 21 26.85 -2.71 22.61
C GLY A 21 26.58 -4.04 21.90
N GLN A 22 25.42 -4.11 21.25
CA GLN A 22 25.20 -5.04 20.15
C GLN A 22 25.76 -4.39 18.89
N SER A 23 26.82 -5.01 18.36
CA SER A 23 27.21 -4.88 16.96
C SER A 23 26.00 -5.14 16.07
N GLY A 24 25.57 -4.12 15.33
CA GLY A 24 24.54 -4.25 14.31
C GLY A 24 24.98 -5.27 13.27
N GLN A 25 24.33 -6.43 13.24
CA GLN A 25 24.32 -7.27 12.07
C GLN A 25 23.44 -6.56 11.04
N PHE A 26 24.08 -5.87 10.10
CA PHE A 26 23.41 -5.48 8.86
C PHE A 26 23.05 -6.76 8.11
N ALA A 27 21.75 -6.96 7.92
CA ALA A 27 21.24 -8.00 7.03
C ALA A 27 21.90 -7.82 5.65
N SER A 28 22.38 -8.93 5.11
CA SER A 28 22.92 -9.04 3.75
C SER A 28 21.90 -8.47 2.75
N ALA A 29 22.28 -7.40 2.05
CA ALA A 29 21.50 -6.80 0.98
C ALA A 29 21.44 -7.74 -0.23
N ALA A 30 20.44 -8.62 -0.26
CA ALA A 30 19.93 -9.22 -1.49
C ALA A 30 18.55 -8.60 -1.74
N GLY A 31 18.56 -7.35 -2.21
CA GLY A 31 17.36 -6.64 -2.71
C GLY A 31 17.37 -6.65 -4.23
N GLU A 32 16.19 -6.64 -4.83
CA GLU A 32 15.88 -6.82 -6.25
C GLU A 32 16.79 -6.01 -7.22
N GLY A 33 17.00 -6.55 -8.44
CA GLY A 33 17.84 -5.92 -9.48
C GLY A 33 17.25 -4.61 -10.04
N PRO A 34 17.95 -3.92 -10.96
CA PRO A 34 17.42 -2.68 -11.53
C PRO A 34 16.15 -2.91 -12.35
N ILE A 35 15.23 -1.96 -12.28
CA ILE A 35 14.14 -1.81 -13.25
C ILE A 35 14.63 -0.97 -14.44
N GLY A 36 14.09 -1.20 -15.62
CA GLY A 36 14.46 -0.45 -16.82
C GLY A 36 15.61 -1.06 -17.61
N TRP A 37 16.26 -0.25 -18.44
CA TRP A 37 17.20 -0.73 -19.45
C TRP A 37 18.41 -1.48 -18.89
N ALA A 38 18.83 -1.27 -17.63
CA ALA A 38 19.91 -2.06 -17.02
C ALA A 38 19.53 -3.52 -16.70
N SER A 39 18.24 -3.90 -16.79
CA SER A 39 17.78 -5.29 -16.66
C SER A 39 17.97 -6.11 -17.95
N TYR A 40 18.21 -5.45 -19.08
CA TYR A 40 18.36 -6.08 -20.39
C TYR A 40 19.73 -6.71 -20.58
N ASP A 41 19.89 -7.52 -21.63
CA ASP A 41 21.19 -8.05 -22.06
C ASP A 41 21.92 -8.84 -20.95
N GLY A 42 21.16 -9.65 -20.20
CA GLY A 42 21.68 -10.44 -19.07
C GLY A 42 21.63 -9.72 -17.72
N GLY A 43 21.15 -8.47 -17.67
CA GLY A 43 20.91 -7.71 -16.45
C GLY A 43 22.17 -7.14 -15.80
N THR A 44 21.97 -6.44 -14.67
CA THR A 44 23.06 -5.81 -13.92
C THR A 44 23.05 -6.30 -12.48
N THR A 45 24.08 -7.05 -12.11
CA THR A 45 24.30 -7.63 -10.76
C THR A 45 25.56 -7.07 -10.08
N GLY A 46 26.37 -6.30 -10.80
CA GLY A 46 27.62 -5.74 -10.33
C GLY A 46 28.57 -6.80 -9.79
N GLY A 47 29.14 -6.51 -8.62
CA GLY A 47 30.03 -7.38 -7.87
C GLY A 47 29.35 -8.40 -6.96
N THR A 48 28.02 -8.55 -7.00
CA THR A 48 27.26 -9.37 -6.04
C THR A 48 27.75 -10.82 -5.99
N GLY A 49 27.99 -11.33 -4.78
CA GLY A 49 28.60 -12.65 -4.54
C GLY A 49 30.12 -12.70 -4.77
N GLY A 50 30.75 -11.54 -4.98
CA GLY A 50 32.18 -11.37 -5.17
C GLY A 50 32.96 -11.04 -3.90
N VAL A 51 34.24 -10.74 -4.07
CA VAL A 51 35.12 -10.34 -2.97
C VAL A 51 34.79 -8.91 -2.53
N GLU A 52 34.63 -8.71 -1.23
CA GLU A 52 34.47 -7.38 -0.65
C GLU A 52 35.82 -6.70 -0.39
N LYS A 53 35.92 -5.42 -0.74
CA LYS A 53 37.09 -4.57 -0.49
C LYS A 53 36.64 -3.22 0.02
N THR A 54 37.35 -2.70 1.03
CA THR A 54 37.08 -1.35 1.56
C THR A 54 38.32 -0.49 1.30
N PHE A 55 38.12 0.71 0.76
CA PHE A 55 39.20 1.68 0.56
C PHE A 55 38.92 2.94 1.37
N VAL A 56 40.00 3.50 1.93
CA VAL A 56 39.99 4.76 2.68
C VAL A 56 40.80 5.86 2.00
N SER A 57 41.38 5.57 0.83
CA SER A 57 42.11 6.54 -0.01
C SER A 57 41.80 6.33 -1.49
N LEU A 58 41.76 7.43 -2.25
CA LEU A 58 41.56 7.38 -3.71
C LEU A 58 42.74 6.69 -4.42
N SER A 59 43.98 6.94 -3.97
CA SER A 59 45.18 6.38 -4.59
C SER A 59 45.21 4.85 -4.56
N ASP A 60 44.78 4.24 -3.44
CA ASP A 60 44.75 2.78 -3.32
C ASP A 60 43.66 2.18 -4.21
N MET A 61 42.51 2.86 -4.28
CA MET A 61 41.41 2.46 -5.16
C MET A 61 41.82 2.56 -6.64
N GLN A 62 42.49 3.63 -7.03
CA GLN A 62 43.05 3.81 -8.38
C GLN A 62 44.07 2.71 -8.72
N ALA A 63 44.98 2.40 -7.80
CA ALA A 63 45.97 1.33 -7.99
C ALA A 63 45.28 -0.03 -8.19
N TYR A 64 44.22 -0.30 -7.44
CA TYR A 64 43.42 -1.52 -7.59
C TYR A 64 42.75 -1.64 -8.97
N PHE A 65 42.07 -0.58 -9.42
CA PHE A 65 41.38 -0.62 -10.72
C PHE A 65 42.35 -0.65 -11.90
N LYS A 66 43.54 -0.06 -11.76
CA LYS A 66 44.61 -0.19 -12.76
C LYS A 66 45.08 -1.63 -12.94
N LEU A 67 45.11 -2.42 -11.86
CA LEU A 67 45.42 -3.85 -11.93
C LEU A 67 44.28 -4.69 -12.52
N ARG A 68 43.05 -4.16 -12.52
CA ARG A 68 41.88 -4.81 -13.12
C ARG A 68 41.67 -4.49 -14.60
N GLU A 69 42.34 -3.48 -15.13
CA GLU A 69 42.19 -3.05 -16.50
C GLU A 69 42.75 -4.11 -17.48
N SER A 70 41.93 -4.57 -18.42
CA SER A 70 42.38 -5.43 -19.52
C SER A 70 41.99 -4.83 -20.87
N ASN A 71 42.97 -4.39 -21.66
CA ASN A 71 42.72 -3.79 -22.97
C ASN A 71 42.21 -4.79 -24.03
N ASN A 72 42.10 -6.08 -23.70
CA ASN A 72 41.44 -7.06 -24.56
C ASN A 72 40.02 -7.30 -24.03
N PRO A 73 38.97 -6.91 -24.79
CA PRO A 73 37.57 -7.11 -24.40
C PRO A 73 37.21 -8.56 -24.08
N ASP A 74 37.81 -9.53 -24.78
CA ASP A 74 37.58 -10.97 -24.57
C ASP A 74 38.32 -11.53 -23.35
N LYS A 75 39.18 -10.72 -22.73
CA LYS A 75 39.96 -11.07 -21.54
C LYS A 75 39.75 -10.08 -20.40
N ARG A 76 38.56 -9.49 -20.31
CA ARG A 76 38.19 -8.66 -19.15
C ARG A 76 38.30 -9.50 -17.87
N ILE A 77 38.75 -8.87 -16.79
CA ILE A 77 38.74 -9.47 -15.46
C ILE A 77 37.28 -9.60 -15.03
N THR A 78 36.82 -10.84 -14.87
CA THR A 78 35.41 -11.18 -14.59
C THR A 78 35.17 -11.51 -13.12
N GLU A 79 36.21 -11.58 -12.30
CA GLU A 79 36.09 -11.79 -10.86
C GLU A 79 35.21 -10.71 -10.25
N LYS A 80 34.11 -11.11 -9.64
CA LYS A 80 33.16 -10.18 -9.02
C LYS A 80 33.82 -9.47 -7.83
N VAL A 81 33.63 -8.16 -7.72
CA VAL A 81 34.12 -7.36 -6.57
C VAL A 81 33.09 -6.34 -6.11
N ILE A 82 32.86 -6.31 -4.80
CA ILE A 82 32.14 -5.23 -4.14
C ILE A 82 33.16 -4.33 -3.47
N VAL A 83 33.16 -3.05 -3.84
CA VAL A 83 34.05 -2.04 -3.31
C VAL A 83 33.24 -1.09 -2.44
N TYR A 84 33.61 -1.00 -1.17
CA TYR A 84 33.03 -0.07 -0.22
C TYR A 84 33.87 1.20 -0.12
N ILE A 85 33.19 2.33 -0.28
CA ILE A 85 33.69 3.65 0.13
C ILE A 85 33.11 3.92 1.51
N ASP A 86 33.99 4.03 2.50
CA ASP A 86 33.60 4.18 3.90
C ASP A 86 33.92 5.60 4.38
N GLY A 87 32.87 6.38 4.64
CA GLY A 87 33.00 7.79 5.02
C GLY A 87 33.51 8.69 3.89
N THR A 88 34.28 9.73 4.24
CA THR A 88 34.71 10.74 3.27
C THR A 88 36.04 10.37 2.61
N MET A 89 36.08 10.41 1.28
CA MET A 89 37.27 10.20 0.46
C MET A 89 37.43 11.36 -0.52
N SER A 90 38.46 12.17 -0.34
CA SER A 90 38.71 13.33 -1.19
C SER A 90 39.82 13.07 -2.21
N GLY A 91 39.73 13.74 -3.36
CA GLY A 91 40.74 13.71 -4.42
C GLY A 91 40.45 14.78 -5.47
N SER A 92 41.46 15.18 -6.22
CA SER A 92 41.37 16.18 -7.31
C SER A 92 41.52 15.59 -8.70
N ASP A 93 41.57 14.26 -8.80
CA ASP A 93 41.68 13.48 -10.04
C ASP A 93 40.39 12.65 -10.19
N LYS A 94 40.43 11.56 -10.95
CA LYS A 94 39.30 10.65 -11.17
C LYS A 94 39.61 9.21 -10.77
N LEU A 95 38.55 8.44 -10.50
CA LEU A 95 38.57 7.00 -10.42
C LEU A 95 38.16 6.41 -11.78
N ASP A 96 39.12 5.86 -12.53
CA ASP A 96 38.83 5.13 -13.76
C ASP A 96 38.46 3.66 -13.47
N ILE A 97 37.20 3.29 -13.70
CA ILE A 97 36.71 1.90 -13.74
C ILE A 97 36.68 1.45 -15.21
N LYS A 98 37.86 1.04 -15.69
CA LYS A 98 38.13 0.97 -17.12
C LYS A 98 38.44 -0.44 -17.60
N ASN A 99 37.87 -0.80 -18.75
CA ASN A 99 38.05 -2.09 -19.41
C ASN A 99 37.91 -3.30 -18.44
N THR A 100 36.90 -3.27 -17.56
CA THR A 100 36.66 -4.31 -16.52
C THR A 100 35.19 -4.72 -16.51
N ALA A 101 34.87 -5.78 -15.76
CA ALA A 101 33.49 -6.23 -15.54
C ALA A 101 33.20 -6.51 -14.05
N ASN A 102 31.90 -6.61 -13.72
CA ASN A 102 31.38 -7.19 -12.47
C ASN A 102 31.84 -6.46 -11.19
N VAL A 103 31.56 -5.16 -11.13
CA VAL A 103 31.99 -4.27 -10.04
C VAL A 103 30.79 -3.61 -9.40
N SER A 104 30.72 -3.59 -8.07
CA SER A 104 29.83 -2.69 -7.34
C SER A 104 30.67 -1.68 -6.56
N ILE A 105 30.39 -0.39 -6.67
CA ILE A 105 30.89 0.67 -5.79
C ILE A 105 29.75 1.06 -4.87
N ILE A 106 29.89 0.86 -3.56
CA ILE A 106 28.82 1.07 -2.58
C ILE A 106 29.32 1.95 -1.45
N GLY A 107 28.63 3.05 -1.17
CA GLY A 107 28.93 3.89 -0.02
C GLY A 107 28.41 3.33 1.29
N ARG A 108 29.15 3.57 2.38
CA ARG A 108 28.80 3.28 3.77
C ARG A 108 29.16 4.47 4.66
N ASN A 109 28.50 4.57 5.81
CA ASN A 109 28.80 5.55 6.85
C ASN A 109 28.85 6.98 6.31
N ASN A 110 27.81 7.40 5.58
CA ASN A 110 27.74 8.72 4.95
C ASN A 110 28.89 8.96 3.96
N ALA A 111 29.00 8.05 2.98
CA ALA A 111 30.09 8.06 2.01
C ALA A 111 30.06 9.32 1.15
N LYS A 112 31.16 10.08 1.16
CA LYS A 112 31.30 11.34 0.41
C LYS A 112 32.56 11.33 -0.44
N ILE A 113 32.43 11.63 -1.72
CA ILE A 113 33.55 11.73 -2.65
C ILE A 113 33.65 13.11 -3.29
N SER A 114 34.88 13.54 -3.59
CA SER A 114 35.15 14.79 -4.32
C SER A 114 35.89 14.60 -5.64
N PHE A 115 35.90 13.37 -6.16
CA PHE A 115 36.55 13.00 -7.40
C PHE A 115 35.52 12.37 -8.34
N MET A 116 35.78 12.48 -9.64
CA MET A 116 34.93 11.87 -10.67
C MET A 116 35.02 10.34 -10.61
N ILE A 117 33.88 9.65 -10.70
CA ILE A 117 33.86 8.22 -11.06
C ILE A 117 33.69 8.10 -12.57
N ASN A 118 34.66 7.49 -13.26
CA ASN A 118 34.67 7.38 -14.71
C ASN A 118 34.64 5.90 -15.14
N ILE A 119 33.48 5.43 -15.59
CA ILE A 119 33.24 4.06 -16.05
C ILE A 119 33.47 4.00 -17.55
N VAL A 120 34.52 3.30 -18.01
CA VAL A 120 34.96 3.35 -19.41
C VAL A 120 35.12 1.96 -20.01
N ARG A 121 34.38 1.65 -21.07
CA ARG A 121 34.44 0.34 -21.76
C ARG A 121 34.29 -0.84 -20.79
N SER A 122 33.42 -0.70 -19.82
CA SER A 122 33.18 -1.68 -18.76
C SER A 122 31.75 -2.25 -18.85
N GLN A 123 31.52 -3.38 -18.20
CA GLN A 123 30.19 -4.01 -18.20
C GLN A 123 29.76 -4.49 -16.80
N ASN A 124 28.45 -4.52 -16.55
CA ASN A 124 27.89 -5.02 -15.30
C ASN A 124 28.46 -4.28 -14.07
N ILE A 125 28.14 -2.99 -13.98
CA ILE A 125 28.67 -2.07 -12.96
C ILE A 125 27.51 -1.49 -12.14
N ILE A 126 27.64 -1.50 -10.81
CA ILE A 126 26.72 -0.82 -9.90
C ILE A 126 27.47 0.31 -9.20
N VAL A 127 26.86 1.50 -9.10
CA VAL A 127 27.29 2.58 -8.20
C VAL A 127 26.10 2.94 -7.33
N LYS A 128 26.25 2.79 -6.00
CA LYS A 128 25.14 2.95 -5.07
C LYS A 128 25.53 3.65 -3.77
N ASN A 129 24.59 4.43 -3.22
CA ASN A 129 24.68 4.98 -1.87
C ASN A 129 25.88 5.92 -1.62
N ILE A 130 26.27 6.75 -2.60
CA ILE A 130 27.36 7.73 -2.43
C ILE A 130 26.84 9.17 -2.58
N THR A 131 27.44 10.09 -1.84
CA THR A 131 27.34 11.53 -2.12
C THR A 131 28.57 11.95 -2.92
N SER A 132 28.38 12.39 -4.16
CA SER A 132 29.42 12.97 -5.02
C SER A 132 29.29 14.48 -5.03
N SER A 133 30.32 15.20 -4.59
CA SER A 133 30.29 16.66 -4.53
C SER A 133 31.64 17.32 -4.79
N ASP A 134 31.62 18.50 -5.41
CA ASP A 134 32.84 19.33 -5.56
C ASP A 134 33.92 18.64 -6.42
N CYS A 135 33.50 17.83 -7.40
CA CYS A 135 34.39 17.16 -8.35
C CYS A 135 35.00 18.17 -9.34
N SER A 136 36.27 17.96 -9.69
CA SER A 136 37.01 18.82 -10.64
C SER A 136 36.59 18.65 -12.11
N ASP A 137 35.74 17.67 -12.39
CA ASP A 137 35.16 17.36 -13.71
C ASP A 137 33.68 16.96 -13.48
N ASP A 138 33.15 16.00 -14.23
CA ASP A 138 31.85 15.37 -13.95
C ASP A 138 31.80 14.70 -12.55
N GLY A 139 30.61 14.55 -11.98
CA GLY A 139 30.41 13.71 -10.79
C GLY A 139 30.62 12.22 -11.12
N LEU A 140 29.87 11.72 -12.10
CA LEU A 140 30.00 10.37 -12.64
C LEU A 140 29.88 10.39 -14.16
N CYS A 141 30.71 9.61 -14.86
CA CYS A 141 30.56 9.39 -16.29
C CYS A 141 30.51 7.90 -16.64
N VAL A 142 29.63 7.56 -17.58
CA VAL A 142 29.52 6.26 -18.23
C VAL A 142 29.88 6.42 -19.71
N ASP A 143 30.99 5.84 -20.13
CA ASP A 143 31.59 5.99 -21.46
C ASP A 143 31.80 4.62 -22.10
N SER A 144 31.23 4.41 -23.29
CA SER A 144 31.30 3.14 -24.05
C SER A 144 31.03 1.87 -23.22
N SER A 145 30.15 1.95 -22.23
CA SER A 145 29.94 0.88 -21.24
C SER A 145 28.50 0.32 -21.30
N THR A 146 28.31 -0.92 -20.84
CA THR A 146 27.00 -1.58 -20.87
C THR A 146 26.58 -2.13 -19.51
N ASN A 147 25.26 -2.23 -19.26
CA ASN A 147 24.71 -2.80 -18.03
C ASN A 147 25.25 -2.08 -16.79
N VAL A 148 24.83 -0.81 -16.65
CA VAL A 148 25.25 0.05 -15.55
C VAL A 148 24.04 0.50 -14.75
N TRP A 149 24.10 0.36 -13.44
CA TRP A 149 23.04 0.81 -12.52
C TRP A 149 23.60 1.84 -11.53
N VAL A 150 23.05 3.05 -11.57
CA VAL A 150 23.38 4.14 -10.64
C VAL A 150 22.16 4.39 -9.75
N ASP A 151 22.28 4.07 -8.47
CA ASP A 151 21.12 3.96 -7.57
C ASP A 151 21.34 4.66 -6.23
N HIS A 152 20.32 5.34 -5.69
CA HIS A 152 20.37 5.93 -4.34
C HIS A 152 21.63 6.78 -4.08
N CYS A 153 22.09 7.55 -5.05
CA CYS A 153 23.22 8.45 -4.91
C CYS A 153 22.76 9.92 -4.81
N THR A 154 23.59 10.77 -4.22
CA THR A 154 23.38 12.22 -4.23
C THR A 154 24.49 12.89 -5.02
N PHE A 155 24.16 13.72 -6.01
CA PHE A 155 25.14 14.44 -6.83
C PHE A 155 24.95 15.94 -6.73
N MET A 156 26.04 16.68 -6.55
CA MET A 156 25.99 18.16 -6.46
C MET A 156 27.31 18.84 -6.79
N ARG A 157 27.26 20.11 -7.22
CA ARG A 157 28.43 21.00 -7.34
C ARG A 157 29.66 20.39 -8.06
N ALA A 158 29.46 19.61 -9.13
CA ALA A 158 30.57 19.19 -9.98
C ALA A 158 31.07 20.36 -10.84
N TYR A 159 32.19 20.21 -11.55
CA TYR A 159 32.68 21.26 -12.46
C TYR A 159 31.89 21.29 -13.77
N ASP A 160 31.66 20.12 -14.39
CA ASP A 160 30.88 20.00 -15.64
C ASP A 160 29.50 19.38 -15.43
N GLY A 161 29.32 18.08 -15.64
CA GLY A 161 28.07 17.33 -15.48
C GLY A 161 27.93 16.72 -14.08
N LEU A 162 26.71 16.48 -13.58
CA LEU A 162 26.55 15.60 -12.41
C LEU A 162 26.65 14.13 -12.81
N LEU A 163 25.98 13.74 -13.90
CA LEU A 163 26.01 12.39 -14.45
C LEU A 163 25.91 12.40 -15.98
N ASP A 164 26.98 11.97 -16.66
CA ASP A 164 27.05 11.96 -18.12
C ASP A 164 27.16 10.53 -18.69
N ILE A 165 26.29 10.18 -19.63
CA ILE A 165 26.28 8.90 -20.35
C ILE A 165 26.58 9.16 -21.82
N LYS A 166 27.67 8.60 -22.35
CA LYS A 166 28.19 8.93 -23.68
C LYS A 166 28.85 7.77 -24.42
N ASN A 167 29.18 8.03 -25.69
CA ASN A 167 30.02 7.19 -26.55
C ASN A 167 29.52 5.75 -26.71
N GLY A 168 28.25 5.59 -27.09
CA GLY A 168 27.64 4.30 -27.36
C GLY A 168 27.37 3.46 -26.11
N SER A 169 27.44 4.06 -24.92
CA SER A 169 26.97 3.41 -23.69
C SER A 169 25.53 2.95 -23.83
N ASN A 170 25.18 1.82 -23.22
CA ASN A 170 23.89 1.18 -23.49
C ASN A 170 23.41 0.37 -22.29
N TYR A 171 22.10 0.19 -22.12
CA TYR A 171 21.53 -0.58 -21.01
C TYR A 171 21.91 0.01 -19.65
N VAL A 172 21.52 1.27 -19.43
CA VAL A 172 21.82 2.02 -18.20
C VAL A 172 20.53 2.38 -17.47
N THR A 173 20.48 2.20 -16.16
CA THR A 173 19.40 2.68 -15.29
C THR A 173 19.98 3.66 -14.27
N VAL A 174 19.34 4.82 -14.15
CA VAL A 174 19.61 5.85 -13.14
C VAL A 174 18.37 5.95 -12.27
N SER A 175 18.44 5.47 -11.03
CA SER A 175 17.27 5.36 -10.16
C SER A 175 17.45 5.90 -8.75
N TRP A 176 16.39 6.46 -8.16
CA TRP A 176 16.38 6.85 -6.74
C TRP A 176 17.48 7.85 -6.34
N ASN A 177 18.03 8.61 -7.29
CA ASN A 177 19.11 9.56 -7.01
C ASN A 177 18.56 10.95 -6.67
N HIS A 178 19.36 11.75 -5.97
CA HIS A 178 19.08 13.16 -5.70
C HIS A 178 20.13 14.06 -6.34
N PHE A 179 19.73 14.87 -7.32
CA PHE A 179 20.56 15.83 -8.02
C PHE A 179 20.22 17.24 -7.56
N LYS A 180 21.20 18.00 -7.08
CA LYS A 180 20.96 19.37 -6.58
C LYS A 180 22.16 20.29 -6.73
N GLU A 181 21.93 21.59 -6.57
CA GLU A 181 22.96 22.63 -6.54
C GLU A 181 23.91 22.59 -7.75
N HIS A 182 23.35 22.55 -8.97
CA HIS A 182 24.16 22.42 -10.17
C HIS A 182 23.51 22.99 -11.44
N LYS A 183 24.34 23.32 -12.44
CA LYS A 183 23.88 23.89 -13.70
C LYS A 183 23.57 22.85 -14.79
N LYS A 184 24.52 21.94 -15.05
CA LYS A 184 24.46 20.95 -16.14
C LYS A 184 24.27 19.56 -15.53
N THR A 185 23.04 19.09 -15.39
CA THR A 185 22.73 17.98 -14.48
C THR A 185 23.06 16.60 -15.08
N ALA A 186 22.28 16.13 -16.05
CA ALA A 186 22.39 14.80 -16.62
C ALA A 186 22.39 14.81 -18.16
N LEU A 187 23.44 14.25 -18.78
CA LEU A 187 23.58 14.17 -20.23
C LEU A 187 23.47 12.73 -20.73
N CYS A 188 22.74 12.51 -21.83
CA CYS A 188 22.69 11.25 -22.55
C CYS A 188 23.03 11.51 -24.02
N GLY A 189 24.25 11.17 -24.43
CA GLY A 189 24.82 11.50 -25.74
C GLY A 189 25.43 12.91 -25.75
N HIS A 190 26.76 12.97 -25.90
CA HIS A 190 27.52 14.19 -25.63
C HIS A 190 27.57 15.20 -26.80
N SER A 191 27.35 14.75 -28.03
CA SER A 191 27.53 15.56 -29.25
C SER A 191 26.60 15.14 -30.37
N ALA A 192 26.03 16.10 -31.10
CA ALA A 192 25.21 15.85 -32.31
C ALA A 192 26.02 15.23 -33.47
N ASN A 193 27.36 15.29 -33.42
CA ASN A 193 28.24 14.71 -34.43
C ASN A 193 28.67 13.27 -34.09
N ASN A 194 28.15 12.68 -33.01
CA ASN A 194 28.58 11.36 -32.54
C ASN A 194 27.68 10.20 -33.00
N GLY A 195 26.82 10.42 -34.00
CA GLY A 195 25.86 9.42 -34.47
C GLY A 195 26.51 8.08 -34.85
N SER A 196 27.74 8.08 -35.39
CA SER A 196 28.46 6.84 -35.72
C SER A 196 28.66 5.87 -34.54
N ALA A 197 28.74 6.39 -33.31
CA ALA A 197 28.87 5.59 -32.09
C ALA A 197 27.57 5.47 -31.30
N ASP A 198 26.71 6.50 -31.35
CA ASP A 198 25.52 6.61 -30.50
C ASP A 198 24.23 6.11 -31.17
N SER A 199 24.12 6.11 -32.49
CA SER A 199 22.91 5.66 -33.20
C SER A 199 22.62 4.18 -32.91
N GLY A 200 21.41 3.89 -32.44
CA GLY A 200 20.99 2.54 -32.02
C GLY A 200 21.51 2.11 -30.63
N LYS A 201 22.22 2.99 -29.92
CA LYS A 201 22.69 2.81 -28.54
C LYS A 201 21.96 3.80 -27.61
N LEU A 202 22.58 4.14 -26.47
CA LEU A 202 22.05 5.09 -25.49
C LEU A 202 20.63 4.72 -25.00
N LYS A 203 20.38 3.43 -24.81
CA LYS A 203 19.19 2.91 -24.14
C LYS A 203 19.32 3.12 -22.65
N VAL A 204 18.62 4.14 -22.13
CA VAL A 204 18.77 4.60 -20.74
C VAL A 204 17.40 4.79 -20.07
N THR A 205 17.27 4.37 -18.82
CA THR A 205 16.10 4.64 -17.98
C THR A 205 16.49 5.60 -16.88
N TYR A 206 15.70 6.66 -16.69
CA TYR A 206 15.75 7.54 -15.53
C TYR A 206 14.45 7.38 -14.77
N HIS A 207 14.50 6.81 -13.56
CA HIS A 207 13.29 6.74 -12.74
C HIS A 207 13.49 7.11 -11.29
N HIS A 208 12.46 7.69 -10.68
CA HIS A 208 12.49 7.98 -9.25
C HIS A 208 13.66 8.88 -8.82
N ASN A 209 14.15 9.74 -9.72
CA ASN A 209 15.20 10.70 -9.38
C ASN A 209 14.58 12.04 -8.99
N TRP A 210 15.14 12.67 -7.96
CA TRP A 210 14.78 14.03 -7.55
C TRP A 210 15.80 15.01 -8.11
N PHE A 211 15.35 15.90 -9.00
CA PHE A 211 16.13 17.00 -9.56
C PHE A 211 15.70 18.31 -8.87
N GLU A 212 16.49 18.78 -7.92
CA GLU A 212 16.12 19.88 -7.03
C GLU A 212 16.96 21.15 -7.27
N GLY A 213 16.32 22.24 -7.68
CA GLY A 213 16.94 23.56 -7.76
C GLY A 213 18.10 23.66 -8.75
N THR A 214 18.08 22.84 -9.80
CA THR A 214 19.12 22.77 -10.85
C THR A 214 18.70 23.55 -12.11
N ASN A 215 19.61 23.74 -13.06
CA ASN A 215 19.35 24.62 -14.23
C ASN A 215 18.88 23.86 -15.48
N SER A 216 19.68 22.92 -16.00
CA SER A 216 19.49 22.33 -17.32
C SER A 216 19.91 20.86 -17.39
N ARG A 217 19.42 20.15 -18.42
CA ARG A 217 19.77 18.75 -18.77
C ARG A 217 19.19 17.71 -17.79
N HIS A 218 17.88 17.41 -17.86
CA HIS A 218 17.25 16.46 -16.94
C HIS A 218 16.41 15.34 -17.61
N PRO A 219 17.00 14.43 -18.39
CA PRO A 219 18.28 14.54 -19.07
C PRO A 219 18.17 15.35 -20.37
N ARG A 220 19.30 15.77 -20.95
CA ARG A 220 19.38 16.12 -22.38
C ARG A 220 19.79 14.88 -23.16
N VAL A 221 18.96 14.46 -24.11
CA VAL A 221 19.09 13.19 -24.84
C VAL A 221 19.39 13.43 -26.32
N ARG A 222 20.37 12.67 -26.83
CA ARG A 222 20.70 12.52 -28.26
C ARG A 222 20.64 11.06 -28.67
N PHE A 223 20.13 10.76 -29.86
CA PHE A 223 20.09 9.44 -30.54
C PHE A 223 19.39 8.27 -29.82
N GLY A 224 19.31 8.28 -28.49
CA GLY A 224 18.90 7.15 -27.67
C GLY A 224 17.39 6.96 -27.57
N GLN A 225 17.01 5.76 -27.13
CA GLN A 225 15.66 5.43 -26.68
C GLN A 225 15.63 5.51 -25.16
N VAL A 226 15.08 6.61 -24.64
CA VAL A 226 15.19 6.95 -23.22
C VAL A 226 13.82 7.01 -22.57
N HIS A 227 13.68 6.29 -21.46
CA HIS A 227 12.48 6.31 -20.65
C HIS A 227 12.74 7.14 -19.40
N VAL A 228 11.97 8.21 -19.23
CA VAL A 228 12.08 9.14 -18.11
C VAL A 228 10.77 9.06 -17.35
N TYR A 229 10.72 8.31 -16.25
CA TYR A 229 9.48 8.12 -15.50
C TYR A 229 9.55 8.31 -13.99
N ASN A 230 8.46 8.79 -13.39
CA ASN A 230 8.34 8.99 -11.95
C ASN A 230 9.48 9.79 -11.31
N ASN A 231 10.06 10.74 -12.04
CA ASN A 231 11.05 11.67 -11.50
C ASN A 231 10.35 12.91 -10.95
N PHE A 232 10.96 13.52 -9.92
CA PHE A 232 10.51 14.80 -9.38
C PHE A 232 11.43 15.91 -9.88
N PHE A 233 10.93 16.78 -10.74
CA PHE A 233 11.62 17.96 -11.22
C PHE A 233 11.14 19.18 -10.42
N ASP A 234 11.99 19.70 -9.54
CA ASP A 234 11.61 20.67 -8.51
C ASP A 234 12.41 21.96 -8.65
N ARG A 235 11.75 23.08 -8.98
CA ARG A 235 12.33 24.43 -9.12
C ARG A 235 13.46 24.50 -10.14
N LEU A 236 13.23 23.96 -11.35
CA LEU A 236 14.22 24.01 -12.41
C LEU A 236 14.22 25.35 -13.15
N THR A 237 15.40 25.97 -13.23
CA THR A 237 15.52 27.36 -13.68
C THR A 237 15.61 27.56 -15.20
N ASP A 238 15.84 26.50 -15.99
CA ASP A 238 15.85 26.60 -17.45
C ASP A 238 14.98 25.57 -18.18
N TYR A 239 15.34 24.28 -18.13
CA TYR A 239 14.54 23.21 -18.74
C TYR A 239 14.71 21.85 -18.06
N GLY A 240 13.67 21.01 -18.13
CA GLY A 240 13.66 19.63 -17.67
C GLY A 240 14.26 18.67 -18.71
N VAL A 241 13.39 17.87 -19.34
CA VAL A 241 13.79 16.85 -20.33
C VAL A 241 14.01 17.51 -21.70
N ALA A 242 15.05 17.10 -22.42
CA ALA A 242 15.26 17.52 -23.80
C ALA A 242 15.50 16.34 -24.76
N SER A 243 14.81 16.33 -25.90
CA SER A 243 15.01 15.35 -26.98
C SER A 243 15.62 16.00 -28.22
N THR A 244 16.74 15.46 -28.69
CA THR A 244 17.52 15.98 -29.83
C THR A 244 18.11 14.83 -30.65
N CYS A 245 18.62 15.11 -31.85
CA CYS A 245 19.37 14.17 -32.71
C CYS A 245 18.66 12.83 -32.91
N ASP A 246 17.40 12.84 -33.36
CA ASP A 246 16.55 11.66 -33.57
C ASP A 246 16.39 10.75 -32.34
N ALA A 247 16.66 11.24 -31.13
CA ALA A 247 16.33 10.54 -29.89
C ALA A 247 14.82 10.27 -29.81
N GLU A 248 14.43 9.18 -29.15
CA GLU A 248 13.04 8.92 -28.79
C GLU A 248 12.95 8.89 -27.27
N VAL A 249 12.35 9.94 -26.70
CA VAL A 249 12.21 10.07 -25.25
C VAL A 249 10.75 9.93 -24.84
N LEU A 250 10.45 8.92 -24.02
CA LEU A 250 9.16 8.79 -23.35
C LEU A 250 9.24 9.47 -21.98
N VAL A 251 8.49 10.55 -21.79
CA VAL A 251 8.38 11.30 -20.53
C VAL A 251 7.07 10.94 -19.86
N GLU A 252 7.12 10.12 -18.81
CA GLU A 252 5.93 9.44 -18.29
C GLU A 252 5.80 9.51 -16.76
N GLY A 253 4.62 9.83 -16.21
CA GLY A 253 4.42 9.69 -14.74
C GLY A 253 5.27 10.65 -13.88
N ASN A 254 5.92 11.65 -14.45
CA ASN A 254 6.81 12.55 -13.70
C ASN A 254 6.05 13.70 -13.07
N TYR A 255 6.59 14.27 -11.98
CA TYR A 255 6.07 15.50 -11.39
C TYR A 255 7.00 16.68 -11.69
N PHE A 256 6.46 17.75 -12.26
CA PHE A 256 7.16 19.00 -12.52
C PHE A 256 6.59 20.10 -11.62
N ALA A 257 7.40 20.56 -10.66
CA ALA A 257 7.11 21.67 -9.77
C ALA A 257 7.93 22.90 -10.14
N SER A 258 7.28 24.01 -10.51
CA SER A 258 7.94 25.28 -10.81
C SER A 258 9.08 25.14 -11.83
N VAL A 259 8.84 24.39 -12.91
CA VAL A 259 9.82 24.12 -13.96
C VAL A 259 9.58 25.05 -15.15
N LYS A 260 10.57 25.89 -15.48
CA LYS A 260 10.42 26.90 -16.54
C LYS A 260 10.01 26.31 -17.90
N ARG A 261 10.65 25.22 -18.32
CA ARG A 261 10.36 24.49 -19.57
C ARG A 261 10.43 22.99 -19.32
N PRO A 262 9.32 22.31 -18.97
CA PRO A 262 9.36 20.94 -18.50
C PRO A 262 9.92 19.94 -19.50
N VAL A 263 9.49 20.05 -20.76
CA VAL A 263 9.94 19.21 -21.87
C VAL A 263 10.22 20.12 -23.06
N ILE A 264 11.38 19.95 -23.71
CA ILE A 264 11.77 20.72 -24.89
C ILE A 264 12.36 19.87 -26.00
N TRP A 265 12.21 20.33 -27.24
CA TRP A 265 12.92 19.83 -28.41
C TRP A 265 13.29 21.03 -29.30
N PRO A 266 14.26 20.91 -30.22
CA PRO A 266 14.75 22.06 -30.98
C PRO A 266 13.77 22.38 -32.12
N GLN A 267 12.72 23.12 -31.78
CA GLN A 267 11.74 23.62 -32.73
C GLN A 267 12.31 24.84 -33.47
N PRO A 268 12.41 24.82 -34.82
CA PRO A 268 12.95 25.93 -35.59
C PRO A 268 12.26 27.26 -35.28
N GLY A 269 13.04 28.33 -35.10
CA GLY A 269 12.52 29.67 -34.82
C GLY A 269 12.11 29.92 -33.36
N THR A 270 12.36 28.99 -32.44
CA THR A 270 12.08 29.16 -31.00
C THR A 270 13.36 29.25 -30.16
N ASP A 271 13.25 29.78 -28.94
CA ASP A 271 14.34 29.80 -27.96
C ASP A 271 14.82 28.39 -27.56
N ALA A 272 14.01 27.34 -27.81
CA ALA A 272 14.41 25.96 -27.56
C ALA A 272 15.51 25.50 -28.52
N ALA A 273 15.47 25.91 -29.80
CA ALA A 273 16.50 25.56 -30.78
C ALA A 273 17.88 26.12 -30.39
N SER A 274 17.95 27.39 -29.97
CA SER A 274 19.18 28.01 -29.52
C SER A 274 19.68 27.43 -28.19
N THR A 275 18.78 27.16 -27.24
CA THR A 275 19.09 26.49 -25.95
C THR A 275 19.72 25.12 -26.19
N LEU A 276 19.22 24.38 -27.18
CA LEU A 276 19.69 23.04 -27.54
C LEU A 276 20.79 23.07 -28.62
N SER A 277 21.55 24.16 -28.70
CA SER A 277 22.75 24.26 -29.54
C SER A 277 22.49 24.06 -31.04
N ASN A 278 21.25 24.27 -31.50
CA ASN A 278 20.78 23.93 -32.84
C ASN A 278 21.03 22.46 -33.20
N ASP A 279 21.03 21.57 -32.21
CA ASP A 279 21.00 20.13 -32.47
C ASP A 279 19.76 19.81 -33.33
N PRO A 280 19.83 18.81 -34.23
CA PRO A 280 18.66 18.31 -34.94
C PRO A 280 17.54 17.90 -33.98
N ALA A 281 16.30 17.91 -34.46
CA ALA A 281 15.13 17.48 -33.68
C ALA A 281 15.26 16.02 -33.24
N GLY A 282 14.85 15.75 -32.01
CA GLY A 282 14.49 14.42 -31.55
C GLY A 282 12.98 14.34 -31.40
N LYS A 283 12.49 13.14 -31.16
CA LYS A 283 11.08 12.85 -30.88
C LYS A 283 10.88 12.75 -29.37
N VAL A 284 9.75 13.26 -28.91
CA VAL A 284 9.37 13.19 -27.50
C VAL A 284 7.88 13.01 -27.39
N LYS A 285 7.50 11.96 -26.66
CA LYS A 285 6.13 11.65 -26.30
C LYS A 285 6.01 11.80 -24.79
N GLU A 286 4.92 12.41 -24.36
CA GLU A 286 4.60 12.51 -22.95
C GLU A 286 3.29 11.79 -22.63
N ARG A 287 3.15 11.27 -21.41
CA ARG A 287 1.87 10.80 -20.85
C ARG A 287 1.89 10.77 -19.33
N SER A 288 0.74 10.96 -18.70
CA SER A 288 0.57 10.82 -17.24
C SER A 288 1.52 11.66 -16.38
N ASN A 289 2.10 12.75 -16.90
CA ASN A 289 2.91 13.67 -16.10
C ASN A 289 2.01 14.65 -15.34
N TYR A 290 2.46 15.07 -14.16
CA TYR A 290 1.85 16.15 -13.39
C TYR A 290 2.67 17.44 -13.56
N TYR A 291 2.01 18.52 -13.97
CA TYR A 291 2.59 19.85 -14.07
C TYR A 291 1.88 20.78 -13.07
N ASP A 292 2.63 21.30 -12.10
CA ASP A 292 2.06 22.28 -11.17
C ASP A 292 1.79 23.62 -11.86
N SER A 293 1.04 24.49 -11.17
CA SER A 293 0.70 25.83 -11.69
C SER A 293 1.90 26.76 -11.87
N GLY A 294 3.07 26.41 -11.31
CA GLY A 294 4.31 27.14 -11.48
C GLY A 294 5.13 26.70 -12.69
N SER A 295 4.74 25.63 -13.37
CA SER A 295 5.47 25.05 -14.49
C SER A 295 5.04 25.60 -15.85
N GLY A 296 6.00 25.71 -16.77
CA GLY A 296 5.73 26.05 -18.17
C GLY A 296 5.00 24.92 -18.90
N GLN A 297 4.60 25.18 -20.14
CA GLN A 297 3.98 24.15 -20.97
C GLN A 297 5.04 23.20 -21.56
N PRO A 298 4.80 21.87 -21.56
CA PRO A 298 5.69 20.93 -22.23
C PRO A 298 5.62 21.10 -23.75
N MET A 299 6.73 20.82 -24.43
CA MET A 299 6.77 20.71 -25.89
C MET A 299 6.82 19.24 -26.29
N VAL A 300 5.91 18.82 -27.18
CA VAL A 300 5.86 17.47 -27.74
C VAL A 300 6.31 17.44 -29.19
N ASN A 301 6.91 16.32 -29.61
CA ASN A 301 7.24 16.01 -31.00
C ASN A 301 7.10 14.50 -31.19
N ASP A 302 5.87 14.01 -31.23
CA ASP A 302 5.53 12.59 -31.24
C ASP A 302 5.33 12.01 -32.64
N SER A 303 5.42 12.85 -33.69
CA SER A 303 5.33 12.40 -35.07
C SER A 303 6.40 11.35 -35.38
N GLY A 304 5.96 10.14 -35.71
CA GLY A 304 6.84 9.00 -35.99
C GLY A 304 7.58 8.45 -34.76
N PHE A 305 7.14 8.77 -33.54
CA PHE A 305 7.63 8.17 -32.30
C PHE A 305 7.17 6.70 -32.23
N SER A 306 8.09 5.77 -31.95
CA SER A 306 7.82 4.33 -31.99
C SER A 306 8.35 3.57 -30.78
N PHE A 307 9.17 4.22 -29.96
CA PHE A 307 9.75 3.63 -28.77
C PHE A 307 8.68 3.24 -27.75
N SER A 308 8.59 1.96 -27.45
CA SER A 308 7.91 1.42 -26.28
C SER A 308 8.97 0.80 -25.35
N PRO A 309 8.97 1.11 -24.04
CA PRO A 309 9.83 0.43 -23.09
C PRO A 309 9.57 -1.09 -23.14
N PRO A 310 10.58 -1.92 -23.42
CA PRO A 310 10.34 -3.35 -23.60
C PRO A 310 10.27 -4.14 -22.28
N TYR A 311 10.63 -3.52 -21.14
CA TYR A 311 10.64 -4.11 -19.80
C TYR A 311 9.30 -3.91 -19.11
N SER A 312 8.99 -4.80 -18.16
CA SER A 312 7.99 -4.54 -17.12
C SER A 312 8.49 -3.45 -16.15
N TYR A 313 7.60 -2.51 -15.86
CA TYR A 313 7.75 -1.47 -14.85
C TYR A 313 6.35 -1.08 -14.39
N ALA A 314 6.22 -0.55 -13.19
CA ALA A 314 4.96 0.01 -12.72
C ALA A 314 5.13 1.50 -12.44
N LEU A 315 4.04 2.26 -12.62
CA LEU A 315 4.02 3.70 -12.46
C LEU A 315 3.27 4.07 -11.18
N ASP A 316 3.98 4.62 -10.21
CA ASP A 316 3.37 5.46 -9.19
C ASP A 316 2.65 6.65 -9.82
N ASN A 317 1.54 7.06 -9.20
CA ASN A 317 0.84 8.27 -9.56
C ASN A 317 1.80 9.47 -9.50
N ALA A 318 1.90 10.21 -10.62
CA ALA A 318 2.77 11.38 -10.73
C ALA A 318 2.59 12.36 -9.57
N GLY A 319 1.36 12.59 -9.08
CA GLY A 319 1.03 13.45 -7.94
C GLY A 319 1.68 13.02 -6.61
N ASN A 320 1.97 11.73 -6.44
CA ASN A 320 2.60 11.16 -5.25
C ASN A 320 4.14 11.15 -5.33
N VAL A 321 4.70 11.27 -6.54
CA VAL A 321 6.16 11.27 -6.76
C VAL A 321 6.91 12.24 -5.82
N PRO A 322 6.44 13.47 -5.53
CA PRO A 322 7.12 14.36 -4.58
C PRO A 322 7.20 13.84 -3.14
N SER A 323 6.19 13.12 -2.63
CA SER A 323 6.24 12.59 -1.25
C SER A 323 7.19 11.38 -1.20
N LEU A 324 7.09 10.52 -2.22
CA LEU A 324 7.93 9.34 -2.40
C LEU A 324 9.42 9.70 -2.46
N LEU A 325 9.79 10.63 -3.35
CA LEU A 325 11.21 10.95 -3.55
C LEU A 325 11.83 11.75 -2.39
N ARG A 326 11.04 12.54 -1.64
CA ARG A 326 11.54 13.16 -0.40
C ARG A 326 11.88 12.12 0.67
N GLN A 327 11.19 10.99 0.66
CA GLN A 327 11.41 9.93 1.64
C GLN A 327 12.59 9.04 1.24
N TYR A 328 12.65 8.62 -0.02
CA TYR A 328 13.50 7.50 -0.46
C TYR A 328 14.65 7.86 -1.42
N ALA A 329 14.65 9.02 -2.09
CA ALA A 329 15.73 9.35 -3.03
C ALA A 329 16.99 9.90 -2.34
N GLY A 330 18.16 9.55 -2.87
CA GLY A 330 19.47 10.04 -2.46
C GLY A 330 20.29 9.07 -1.61
N ALA A 331 21.51 9.49 -1.28
CA ALA A 331 22.42 8.72 -0.43
C ALA A 331 21.89 8.60 1.02
N GLU A 332 22.33 7.55 1.70
CA GLU A 332 21.91 7.11 3.04
C GLU A 332 20.43 6.71 3.13
N LYS A 333 19.72 6.63 2.00
CA LYS A 333 18.37 6.09 1.92
C LYS A 333 18.42 4.63 1.50
N SER A 334 17.62 3.80 2.17
CA SER A 334 17.43 2.40 1.82
C SER A 334 15.99 2.00 2.12
N GLY A 335 15.32 1.39 1.16
CA GLY A 335 13.97 0.83 1.26
C GLY A 335 13.36 0.65 -0.12
N THR A 336 12.50 -0.35 -0.30
CA THR A 336 11.56 -0.41 -1.43
C THR A 336 10.30 0.38 -1.07
N PRO A 337 9.73 1.19 -1.98
CA PRO A 337 8.38 1.73 -1.84
C PRO A 337 7.36 0.60 -1.62
N PRO A 338 6.14 0.89 -1.13
CA PRO A 338 5.01 0.00 -1.36
C PRO A 338 4.87 -0.28 -2.87
N ASP A 339 4.53 -1.52 -3.26
CA ASP A 339 4.47 -1.95 -4.66
C ASP A 339 3.60 -1.00 -5.51
N PRO A 340 4.07 -0.55 -6.69
CA PRO A 340 3.22 0.13 -7.64
C PRO A 340 2.34 -0.91 -8.34
N GLU A 341 1.02 -0.70 -8.41
CA GLU A 341 0.08 -1.62 -9.07
C GLU A 341 0.50 -1.88 -10.54
N GLU A 342 0.43 -3.15 -10.97
CA GLU A 342 0.89 -3.62 -12.29
C GLU A 342 0.15 -2.92 -13.46
N PRO A 343 0.82 -2.63 -14.60
CA PRO A 343 0.16 -2.12 -15.79
C PRO A 343 -0.32 -3.25 -16.71
N GLU A 344 -1.57 -3.19 -17.17
CA GLU A 344 -2.08 -4.05 -18.24
C GLU A 344 -1.55 -3.66 -19.64
N GLU A 345 -1.35 -4.65 -20.51
CA GLU A 345 -0.84 -4.52 -21.89
C GLU A 345 -1.85 -3.89 -22.88
N PRO A 346 -1.40 -3.31 -24.03
CA PRO A 346 -2.19 -2.33 -24.80
C PRO A 346 -3.06 -2.93 -25.92
N ILE A 347 -4.27 -2.37 -26.14
CA ILE A 347 -5.06 -2.53 -27.37
C ILE A 347 -5.52 -1.15 -27.89
N ASP A 348 -5.45 -0.96 -29.21
CA ASP A 348 -5.83 0.22 -30.04
C ASP A 348 -7.38 0.40 -30.18
N PRO A 349 -7.91 1.50 -30.76
CA PRO A 349 -8.45 2.69 -30.10
C PRO A 349 -9.99 2.83 -30.16
N GLU A 350 -10.51 3.79 -29.39
CA GLU A 350 -11.89 4.36 -29.32
C GLU A 350 -12.98 3.63 -28.51
N GLU A 351 -13.20 4.10 -27.28
CA GLU A 351 -14.50 4.53 -26.71
C GLU A 351 -14.23 5.48 -25.51
N PRO A 352 -15.17 6.36 -25.10
CA PRO A 352 -14.88 7.46 -24.17
C PRO A 352 -14.42 6.91 -22.80
N ALA A 353 -13.37 7.53 -22.25
CA ALA A 353 -12.78 7.12 -20.97
C ALA A 353 -13.85 6.89 -19.91
N GLU A 354 -13.96 5.64 -19.47
CA GLU A 354 -14.80 5.25 -18.34
C GLU A 354 -14.22 5.95 -17.10
N VAL A 355 -15.00 6.84 -16.49
CA VAL A 355 -14.57 7.53 -15.28
C VAL A 355 -14.53 6.51 -14.15
N ALA A 356 -13.36 6.38 -13.51
CA ALA A 356 -13.10 5.38 -12.49
C ALA A 356 -14.13 5.47 -11.35
N ALA A 357 -14.57 4.32 -10.85
CA ALA A 357 -15.38 4.25 -9.64
C ALA A 357 -14.70 5.08 -8.54
N GLY A 358 -15.45 5.97 -7.91
CA GLY A 358 -15.05 6.89 -6.84
C GLY A 358 -14.51 8.24 -7.29
N ASP A 359 -14.22 8.42 -8.58
CA ASP A 359 -13.85 9.71 -9.17
C ASP A 359 -15.10 10.48 -9.63
N VAL A 360 -15.92 10.86 -8.65
CA VAL A 360 -17.22 11.52 -8.95
C VAL A 360 -17.05 12.91 -9.56
N ASN A 361 -15.86 13.48 -9.46
CA ASN A 361 -15.53 14.81 -9.97
C ASN A 361 -14.78 14.78 -11.33
N GLY A 362 -14.22 13.62 -11.71
CA GLY A 362 -13.57 13.37 -13.00
C GLY A 362 -12.18 13.98 -13.14
N ASP A 363 -11.49 14.22 -12.02
CA ASP A 363 -10.11 14.73 -11.99
C ASP A 363 -9.07 13.61 -12.13
N GLY A 364 -9.54 12.36 -12.32
CA GLY A 364 -8.73 11.16 -12.43
C GLY A 364 -8.19 10.67 -11.09
N SER A 365 -8.64 11.21 -9.96
CA SER A 365 -8.12 10.91 -8.63
C SER A 365 -9.23 10.76 -7.60
N ILE A 366 -9.47 9.54 -7.10
CA ILE A 366 -10.38 9.30 -5.99
C ILE A 366 -9.78 9.84 -4.69
N ASN A 367 -10.24 11.01 -4.24
CA ASN A 367 -9.63 11.70 -3.11
C ASN A 367 -10.64 12.39 -2.17
N SER A 368 -10.14 13.21 -1.25
CA SER A 368 -10.98 13.92 -0.27
C SER A 368 -11.98 14.89 -0.92
N LEU A 369 -11.73 15.35 -2.15
CA LEU A 369 -12.63 16.18 -2.94
C LEU A 369 -13.84 15.37 -3.44
N ASP A 370 -13.61 14.15 -3.92
CA ASP A 370 -14.68 13.20 -4.28
C ASP A 370 -15.50 12.84 -3.06
N CYS A 371 -14.85 12.57 -1.93
CA CYS A 371 -15.53 12.35 -0.66
C CYS A 371 -16.37 13.58 -0.27
N ALA A 372 -15.85 14.79 -0.45
CA ALA A 372 -16.61 16.01 -0.16
C ALA A 372 -17.84 16.14 -1.08
N MET A 373 -17.72 15.79 -2.36
CA MET A 373 -18.83 15.78 -3.31
C MET A 373 -19.86 14.71 -2.99
N MET A 374 -19.44 13.49 -2.68
CA MET A 374 -20.31 12.42 -2.18
C MET A 374 -21.07 12.85 -0.92
N LYS A 375 -20.38 13.51 0.02
CA LYS A 375 -21.01 14.05 1.23
C LYS A 375 -22.01 15.17 0.93
N MET A 376 -21.69 16.08 0.01
CA MET A 376 -22.59 17.14 -0.43
C MET A 376 -23.85 16.56 -1.09
N TYR A 377 -23.72 15.49 -1.86
CA TYR A 377 -24.84 14.79 -2.48
C TYR A 377 -25.74 14.13 -1.41
N LEU A 378 -25.14 13.39 -0.47
CA LEU A 378 -25.89 12.68 0.59
C LEU A 378 -26.66 13.60 1.54
N ILE A 379 -26.25 14.86 1.69
CA ILE A 379 -26.95 15.86 2.52
C ILE A 379 -27.90 16.75 1.70
N GLY A 380 -28.03 16.51 0.39
CA GLY A 380 -28.90 17.26 -0.52
C GLY A 380 -28.40 18.65 -0.89
N ALA A 381 -27.10 18.96 -0.68
CA ALA A 381 -26.50 20.22 -1.09
C ALA A 381 -26.21 20.28 -2.60
N ILE A 382 -26.03 19.12 -3.23
CA ILE A 382 -26.03 18.93 -4.69
C ILE A 382 -26.97 17.77 -5.03
N SER A 383 -27.62 17.83 -6.19
CA SER A 383 -28.55 16.79 -6.65
C SER A 383 -27.95 15.79 -7.65
N SER A 384 -26.71 16.01 -8.08
CA SER A 384 -26.01 15.17 -9.07
C SER A 384 -24.50 15.40 -9.03
N PHE A 385 -23.74 14.43 -9.54
CA PHE A 385 -22.30 14.54 -9.77
C PHE A 385 -21.98 14.97 -11.21
N PRO A 386 -20.82 15.57 -11.46
CA PRO A 386 -20.24 15.68 -12.80
C PRO A 386 -20.14 14.33 -13.51
N TYR A 387 -19.77 13.27 -12.77
CA TYR A 387 -19.71 11.89 -13.27
C TYR A 387 -20.51 10.94 -12.38
N PRO A 388 -21.84 10.84 -12.58
CA PRO A 388 -22.73 10.04 -11.73
C PRO A 388 -22.42 8.55 -11.74
N GLN A 389 -21.89 8.03 -12.85
CA GLN A 389 -21.53 6.62 -13.00
C GLN A 389 -20.37 6.19 -12.09
N ALA A 390 -19.53 7.15 -11.67
CA ALA A 390 -18.41 6.89 -10.76
C ALA A 390 -18.85 6.87 -9.28
N ALA A 391 -20.09 7.24 -8.96
CA ALA A 391 -20.49 7.43 -7.57
C ALA A 391 -20.94 6.14 -6.87
N ASP A 392 -21.26 5.09 -7.63
CA ASP A 392 -21.67 3.76 -7.14
C ASP A 392 -20.45 2.84 -7.08
N VAL A 393 -19.53 3.12 -6.15
CA VAL A 393 -18.20 2.49 -6.11
C VAL A 393 -18.22 1.04 -5.67
N ASP A 394 -19.31 0.61 -5.03
CA ASP A 394 -19.56 -0.80 -4.75
C ASP A 394 -20.38 -1.50 -5.85
N LYS A 395 -20.74 -0.77 -6.92
CA LYS A 395 -21.57 -1.24 -8.05
C LYS A 395 -22.88 -1.87 -7.56
N SER A 396 -23.52 -1.32 -6.52
CA SER A 396 -24.79 -1.81 -5.95
C SER A 396 -26.03 -1.35 -6.73
N GLY A 397 -25.86 -0.41 -7.66
CA GLY A 397 -26.92 0.26 -8.41
C GLY A 397 -27.56 1.42 -7.63
N SER A 398 -26.98 1.86 -6.51
CA SER A 398 -27.55 2.90 -5.66
C SER A 398 -26.49 3.72 -4.92
N VAL A 399 -26.30 4.97 -5.32
CA VAL A 399 -25.37 5.90 -4.68
C VAL A 399 -25.86 6.31 -3.29
N ASN A 400 -25.22 5.81 -2.24
CA ASN A 400 -25.63 6.03 -0.85
C ASN A 400 -24.44 6.21 0.11
N SER A 401 -24.69 6.13 1.42
CA SER A 401 -23.63 6.31 2.41
C SER A 401 -22.54 5.23 2.36
N LEU A 402 -22.86 4.07 1.80
CA LEU A 402 -21.92 2.96 1.61
C LEU A 402 -20.83 3.27 0.60
N ASP A 403 -21.18 3.93 -0.51
CA ASP A 403 -20.20 4.38 -1.50
C ASP A 403 -19.26 5.43 -0.95
N TYR A 404 -19.85 6.44 -0.27
CA TYR A 404 -19.07 7.47 0.40
C TYR A 404 -18.07 6.88 1.39
N LEU A 405 -18.49 5.83 2.08
CA LEU A 405 -17.68 5.13 3.04
C LEU A 405 -16.56 4.33 2.38
N TYR A 406 -16.83 3.57 1.32
CA TYR A 406 -15.78 2.89 0.56
C TYR A 406 -14.81 3.92 0.00
N MET A 407 -15.29 5.07 -0.49
CA MET A 407 -14.43 6.17 -0.91
C MET A 407 -13.58 6.69 0.24
N GLN A 408 -14.14 6.85 1.45
CA GLN A 408 -13.34 7.19 2.62
C GLN A 408 -12.28 6.13 2.92
N LYS A 409 -12.61 4.84 2.81
CA LYS A 409 -11.63 3.76 2.97
C LYS A 409 -10.51 3.87 1.94
N TYR A 410 -10.86 4.07 0.68
CA TYR A 410 -9.90 4.18 -0.42
C TYR A 410 -8.94 5.35 -0.19
N VAL A 411 -9.50 6.53 0.14
CA VAL A 411 -8.73 7.75 0.42
C VAL A 411 -7.89 7.65 1.70
N LEU A 412 -8.33 6.87 2.68
CA LEU A 412 -7.59 6.60 3.91
C LEU A 412 -6.55 5.47 3.72
N GLY A 413 -6.43 4.88 2.52
CA GLY A 413 -5.51 3.78 2.22
C GLY A 413 -5.90 2.46 2.90
N LEU A 414 -7.18 2.32 3.21
CA LEU A 414 -7.75 1.17 3.91
C LEU A 414 -8.16 0.10 2.91
N ILE A 415 -8.62 0.50 1.73
CA ILE A 415 -8.77 -0.39 0.58
C ILE A 415 -7.90 0.18 -0.53
N SER A 416 -7.21 -0.68 -1.27
CA SER A 416 -6.44 -0.28 -2.46
C SER A 416 -7.28 -0.25 -3.73
N GLU A 417 -8.42 -0.94 -3.70
CA GLU A 417 -9.37 -1.05 -4.79
C GLU A 417 -10.78 -0.94 -4.24
N PHE A 418 -11.70 -0.39 -5.03
CA PHE A 418 -13.10 -0.41 -4.65
C PHE A 418 -13.63 -1.84 -4.70
N PRO A 419 -14.66 -2.18 -3.91
CA PRO A 419 -15.26 -3.52 -3.94
C PRO A 419 -15.70 -3.98 -5.33
N GLY A 420 -15.83 -3.06 -6.29
CA GLY A 420 -16.11 -3.34 -7.69
C GLY A 420 -14.92 -3.68 -8.59
N ASP A 421 -13.66 -3.62 -8.14
CA ASP A 421 -12.45 -3.65 -8.99
C ASP A 421 -11.47 -4.84 -8.73
N ASP A 422 -11.78 -5.77 -7.81
CA ASP A 422 -10.99 -6.99 -7.54
C ASP A 422 -11.53 -8.18 -8.37
N PRO A 423 -10.83 -8.69 -9.42
CA PRO A 423 -11.25 -9.89 -10.13
C PRO A 423 -10.98 -11.18 -9.34
N GLY A 424 -10.56 -11.09 -8.08
CA GLY A 424 -10.25 -12.24 -7.23
C GLY A 424 -9.01 -13.01 -7.71
N PRO A 425 -8.44 -13.87 -6.84
CA PRO A 425 -7.36 -14.76 -7.25
C PRO A 425 -7.83 -15.69 -8.37
N GLN A 426 -6.98 -15.87 -9.38
CA GLN A 426 -7.30 -16.71 -10.53
C GLN A 426 -7.15 -18.20 -10.15
N PRO A 427 -8.13 -19.06 -10.49
CA PRO A 427 -8.09 -20.46 -10.09
C PRO A 427 -6.92 -21.25 -10.69
N THR A 428 -6.51 -22.26 -9.94
CA THR A 428 -5.50 -23.24 -10.31
C THR A 428 -6.10 -24.64 -10.44
N ASP A 429 -5.37 -25.55 -11.07
CA ASP A 429 -5.78 -26.94 -11.24
C ASP A 429 -5.94 -27.64 -9.87
N GLY A 430 -7.18 -28.00 -9.51
CA GLY A 430 -7.54 -28.61 -8.23
C GLY A 430 -8.47 -27.78 -7.33
N ASP A 431 -8.80 -26.54 -7.72
CA ASP A 431 -9.81 -25.73 -7.04
C ASP A 431 -11.25 -26.20 -7.32
N ILE A 432 -12.14 -25.97 -6.35
CA ILE A 432 -13.54 -26.42 -6.40
C ILE A 432 -14.43 -25.24 -6.75
N TYR A 433 -15.31 -25.40 -7.73
CA TYR A 433 -16.27 -24.38 -8.14
C TYR A 433 -17.65 -24.73 -7.61
N ALA A 434 -18.30 -23.75 -6.98
CA ALA A 434 -19.70 -23.82 -6.60
C ALA A 434 -20.51 -22.73 -7.31
N SER A 435 -21.77 -23.02 -7.63
CA SER A 435 -22.68 -22.05 -8.26
C SER A 435 -24.10 -22.18 -7.71
N PRO A 436 -24.96 -21.16 -7.85
CA PRO A 436 -26.35 -21.22 -7.41
C PRO A 436 -27.14 -22.40 -8.01
N ASN A 437 -26.81 -22.77 -9.24
CA ASN A 437 -27.43 -23.86 -9.99
C ASN A 437 -26.57 -25.13 -10.03
N GLY A 438 -25.53 -25.20 -9.19
CA GLY A 438 -24.65 -26.35 -9.10
C GLY A 438 -25.37 -27.58 -8.54
N SER A 439 -24.87 -28.77 -8.88
CA SER A 439 -25.42 -30.04 -8.35
C SER A 439 -24.52 -30.61 -7.27
N GLY A 440 -25.08 -31.10 -6.16
CA GLY A 440 -24.32 -31.74 -5.08
C GLY A 440 -23.58 -33.01 -5.52
N SER A 441 -23.93 -33.57 -6.69
CA SER A 441 -23.23 -34.71 -7.31
C SER A 441 -22.20 -34.31 -8.38
N ALA A 442 -22.08 -33.02 -8.70
CA ALA A 442 -21.14 -32.53 -9.69
C ALA A 442 -19.69 -32.58 -9.20
N GLY A 443 -18.75 -32.67 -10.14
CA GLY A 443 -17.32 -32.81 -9.84
C GLY A 443 -16.65 -31.55 -9.30
N GLY A 444 -17.35 -30.42 -9.22
CA GLY A 444 -16.79 -29.16 -8.71
C GLY A 444 -15.79 -28.50 -9.65
N THR A 445 -15.88 -28.76 -10.96
CA THR A 445 -15.05 -28.10 -11.99
C THR A 445 -15.76 -26.84 -12.51
N ILE A 446 -15.04 -25.91 -13.14
CA ILE A 446 -15.65 -24.68 -13.69
C ILE A 446 -16.82 -24.93 -14.66
N SER A 447 -16.74 -25.97 -15.49
CA SER A 447 -17.78 -26.37 -16.44
C SER A 447 -18.88 -27.25 -15.84
N ASN A 448 -18.70 -27.71 -14.60
CA ASN A 448 -19.64 -28.57 -13.88
C ASN A 448 -19.56 -28.29 -12.36
N PRO A 449 -20.00 -27.09 -11.93
CA PRO A 449 -19.88 -26.64 -10.55
C PRO A 449 -20.82 -27.42 -9.61
N THR A 450 -20.42 -27.54 -8.35
CA THR A 450 -21.21 -28.21 -7.30
C THR A 450 -21.98 -27.21 -6.42
N THR A 451 -22.67 -27.66 -5.37
CA THR A 451 -23.26 -26.73 -4.38
C THR A 451 -22.20 -26.29 -3.36
N LEU A 452 -22.42 -25.17 -2.68
CA LEU A 452 -21.47 -24.69 -1.67
C LEU A 452 -21.30 -25.69 -0.51
N GLU A 453 -22.36 -26.38 -0.08
CA GLU A 453 -22.28 -27.42 0.96
C GLU A 453 -21.40 -28.59 0.53
N ALA A 454 -21.57 -29.06 -0.71
CA ALA A 454 -20.75 -30.13 -1.26
C ALA A 454 -19.28 -29.68 -1.41
N ALA A 455 -19.04 -28.44 -1.85
CA ALA A 455 -17.71 -27.88 -1.93
C ALA A 455 -17.00 -27.81 -0.56
N ILE A 456 -17.71 -27.35 0.49
CA ILE A 456 -17.21 -27.30 1.87
C ILE A 456 -16.82 -28.70 2.38
N ALA A 457 -17.58 -29.73 2.01
CA ALA A 457 -17.30 -31.11 2.39
C ALA A 457 -16.07 -31.69 1.65
N LEU A 458 -15.81 -31.23 0.42
CA LEU A 458 -14.75 -31.76 -0.45
C LEU A 458 -13.40 -31.05 -0.29
N VAL A 459 -13.40 -29.76 0.05
CA VAL A 459 -12.17 -28.96 0.07
C VAL A 459 -11.15 -29.49 1.10
N LYS A 460 -9.90 -29.59 0.68
CA LYS A 460 -8.76 -30.02 1.53
C LYS A 460 -8.01 -28.80 2.06
N PRO A 461 -7.26 -28.91 3.19
CA PRO A 461 -6.41 -27.82 3.67
C PRO A 461 -5.50 -27.26 2.56
N GLY A 462 -5.53 -25.94 2.38
CA GLY A 462 -4.83 -25.22 1.31
C GLY A 462 -5.62 -25.06 0.00
N GLY A 463 -6.76 -25.73 -0.15
CA GLY A 463 -7.61 -25.64 -1.33
C GLY A 463 -8.56 -24.44 -1.30
N THR A 464 -9.03 -24.04 -2.49
CA THR A 464 -9.94 -22.91 -2.69
C THR A 464 -11.27 -23.39 -3.23
N ILE A 465 -12.36 -22.84 -2.67
CA ILE A 465 -13.69 -22.88 -3.26
C ILE A 465 -13.93 -21.53 -3.94
N TYR A 466 -14.16 -21.54 -5.25
CA TYR A 466 -14.58 -20.39 -6.03
C TYR A 466 -16.10 -20.39 -6.19
N LEU A 467 -16.75 -19.37 -5.63
CA LEU A 467 -18.17 -19.15 -5.77
C LEU A 467 -18.45 -18.35 -7.03
N ARG A 468 -19.24 -18.94 -7.92
CA ARG A 468 -19.83 -18.22 -9.04
C ARG A 468 -20.89 -17.24 -8.53
N GLY A 469 -21.08 -16.14 -9.24
CA GLY A 469 -22.04 -15.10 -8.92
C GLY A 469 -23.48 -15.57 -8.96
N GLY A 470 -24.33 -14.77 -8.32
CA GLY A 470 -25.76 -15.04 -8.18
C GLY A 470 -26.15 -15.46 -6.77
N THR A 471 -27.44 -15.72 -6.59
CA THR A 471 -28.04 -15.92 -5.27
C THR A 471 -28.12 -17.40 -4.90
N TYR A 472 -27.43 -17.78 -3.83
CA TYR A 472 -27.53 -19.07 -3.17
C TYR A 472 -28.59 -18.95 -2.07
N SER A 473 -29.74 -19.58 -2.29
CA SER A 473 -30.86 -19.52 -1.36
C SER A 473 -30.80 -20.64 -0.32
N PHE A 474 -30.87 -20.27 0.96
CA PHE A 474 -30.84 -21.20 2.08
C PHE A 474 -32.08 -21.01 2.97
N SER A 475 -32.72 -22.12 3.33
CA SER A 475 -33.77 -22.17 4.36
C SER A 475 -33.26 -22.68 5.72
N THR A 476 -31.99 -23.04 5.79
CA THR A 476 -31.31 -23.57 6.98
C THR A 476 -29.94 -22.93 7.14
N GLN A 477 -29.27 -23.17 8.27
CA GLN A 477 -27.94 -22.64 8.55
C GLN A 477 -26.86 -23.35 7.71
N LEU A 478 -25.97 -22.57 7.10
CA LEU A 478 -24.78 -23.09 6.43
C LEU A 478 -23.63 -23.20 7.44
N THR A 479 -23.17 -24.42 7.74
CA THR A 479 -22.19 -24.64 8.81
C THR A 479 -20.88 -25.22 8.28
N ILE A 480 -19.78 -24.50 8.49
CA ILE A 480 -18.43 -25.03 8.45
C ILE A 480 -18.11 -25.58 9.84
N ALA A 481 -18.36 -26.88 10.00
CA ALA A 481 -18.30 -27.56 11.29
C ALA A 481 -16.89 -27.58 11.88
N ARG A 482 -16.80 -27.55 13.21
CA ARG A 482 -15.52 -27.69 13.93
C ARG A 482 -14.83 -29.00 13.54
N GLY A 483 -13.52 -28.94 13.32
CA GLY A 483 -12.73 -30.08 12.81
C GLY A 483 -12.69 -30.15 11.28
N ASN A 484 -13.51 -29.37 10.56
CA ASN A 484 -13.32 -29.13 9.12
C ASN A 484 -12.26 -28.03 8.90
N ASP A 485 -11.10 -28.17 9.54
CA ASP A 485 -10.11 -27.09 9.64
C ASP A 485 -9.18 -27.04 8.42
N GLY A 486 -8.67 -25.85 8.14
CA GLY A 486 -7.42 -25.69 7.40
C GLY A 486 -6.19 -26.02 8.27
N GLN A 487 -5.02 -25.58 7.85
CA GLN A 487 -3.79 -25.66 8.64
C GLN A 487 -3.04 -24.33 8.58
N SER A 488 -2.15 -24.09 9.54
CA SER A 488 -1.21 -22.96 9.47
C SER A 488 -0.41 -23.02 8.16
N GLY A 489 -0.43 -21.92 7.40
CA GLY A 489 0.16 -21.84 6.05
C GLY A 489 -0.64 -22.55 4.95
N LYS A 490 -1.76 -23.20 5.26
CA LYS A 490 -2.64 -23.91 4.31
C LYS A 490 -4.12 -23.75 4.70
N MET A 491 -4.58 -22.51 4.72
CA MET A 491 -5.99 -22.20 5.01
C MET A 491 -6.90 -22.77 3.92
N LYS A 492 -8.10 -23.20 4.30
CA LYS A 492 -9.16 -23.47 3.33
C LYS A 492 -9.81 -22.15 2.95
N LYS A 493 -10.22 -21.99 1.69
CA LYS A 493 -10.69 -20.69 1.18
C LYS A 493 -12.06 -20.80 0.55
N ILE A 494 -12.91 -19.78 0.75
CA ILE A 494 -14.16 -19.55 0.01
C ILE A 494 -14.09 -18.14 -0.56
N PHE A 495 -13.87 -18.03 -1.85
CA PHE A 495 -13.71 -16.76 -2.55
C PHE A 495 -14.77 -16.58 -3.62
N ALA A 496 -15.22 -15.35 -3.83
CA ALA A 496 -15.86 -14.99 -5.08
C ALA A 496 -14.93 -15.32 -6.27
N TYR A 497 -15.51 -15.81 -7.36
CA TYR A 497 -14.80 -16.07 -8.61
C TYR A 497 -14.81 -14.83 -9.48
N GLY A 498 -13.64 -14.34 -9.92
CA GLY A 498 -13.67 -13.12 -10.72
C GLY A 498 -14.14 -11.93 -9.87
N GLU A 499 -14.76 -10.98 -10.56
CA GLU A 499 -15.59 -9.92 -9.99
C GLU A 499 -17.04 -10.38 -9.74
N GLU A 500 -17.34 -11.68 -9.85
CA GLU A 500 -18.70 -12.16 -9.70
C GLU A 500 -19.17 -11.95 -8.25
N LYS A 501 -20.45 -11.56 -8.07
CA LYS A 501 -21.04 -11.27 -6.76
C LYS A 501 -21.90 -12.44 -6.25
N PRO A 502 -21.34 -13.36 -5.43
CA PRO A 502 -22.11 -14.40 -4.78
C PRO A 502 -22.89 -13.85 -3.58
N VAL A 503 -24.20 -14.08 -3.55
CA VAL A 503 -25.09 -13.68 -2.45
C VAL A 503 -25.59 -14.92 -1.74
N LEU A 504 -25.26 -15.08 -0.46
CA LEU A 504 -25.87 -16.10 0.40
C LEU A 504 -27.13 -15.50 1.03
N ASP A 505 -28.29 -15.88 0.49
CA ASP A 505 -29.59 -15.36 0.91
C ASP A 505 -30.28 -16.37 1.84
N PHE A 506 -30.36 -15.99 3.10
CA PHE A 506 -30.97 -16.76 4.17
C PHE A 506 -32.39 -16.29 4.51
N SER A 507 -33.00 -15.39 3.71
CA SER A 507 -34.32 -14.79 4.01
C SER A 507 -35.46 -15.80 4.19
N SER A 508 -35.28 -17.01 3.64
CA SER A 508 -36.23 -18.13 3.77
C SER A 508 -36.09 -18.91 5.08
N GLN A 509 -35.10 -18.59 5.92
CA GLN A 509 -34.98 -19.18 7.26
C GLN A 509 -36.18 -18.76 8.13
N PRO A 510 -36.79 -19.70 8.86
CA PRO A 510 -37.87 -19.39 9.79
C PRO A 510 -37.33 -18.53 10.94
N TYR A 511 -38.14 -17.55 11.36
CA TYR A 511 -37.90 -16.78 12.59
C TYR A 511 -38.84 -17.30 13.68
N GLY A 512 -38.28 -17.70 14.82
CA GLY A 512 -39.00 -18.28 15.94
C GLY A 512 -38.39 -17.86 17.27
N ASP A 513 -38.02 -18.84 18.09
CA ASP A 513 -37.35 -18.60 19.37
C ASP A 513 -35.92 -18.12 19.13
N VAL A 514 -35.65 -16.89 19.53
CA VAL A 514 -34.37 -16.17 19.39
C VAL A 514 -33.18 -16.94 19.94
N SER A 515 -33.38 -17.82 20.93
CA SER A 515 -32.31 -18.68 21.46
C SER A 515 -31.89 -19.83 20.55
N SER A 516 -32.64 -20.07 19.47
CA SER A 516 -32.51 -21.24 18.60
C SER A 516 -32.65 -20.93 17.11
N ASN A 517 -32.76 -19.65 16.74
CA ASN A 517 -32.84 -19.23 15.36
C ASN A 517 -31.58 -19.66 14.58
N TYR A 518 -31.76 -19.91 13.29
CA TYR A 518 -30.65 -20.27 12.43
C TYR A 518 -29.79 -19.03 12.15
N ARG A 519 -28.48 -19.19 12.28
CA ARG A 519 -27.51 -18.24 11.73
C ARG A 519 -27.42 -18.40 10.22
N GLY A 520 -26.82 -17.45 9.54
CA GLY A 520 -26.46 -17.56 8.12
C GLY A 520 -25.29 -18.51 7.93
N LEU A 521 -24.10 -17.94 7.73
CA LEU A 521 -22.84 -18.68 7.60
C LEU A 521 -22.18 -18.86 8.98
N GLN A 522 -22.19 -20.08 9.51
CA GLN A 522 -21.53 -20.42 10.77
C GLN A 522 -20.16 -21.08 10.53
N ILE A 523 -19.08 -20.45 10.99
CA ILE A 523 -17.70 -20.91 10.85
C ILE A 523 -17.15 -21.34 12.21
N ASN A 524 -17.38 -22.60 12.56
CA ASN A 524 -16.88 -23.19 13.80
C ASN A 524 -15.48 -23.82 13.64
N ALA A 525 -15.00 -23.95 12.40
CA ALA A 525 -13.68 -24.46 12.06
C ALA A 525 -12.57 -23.41 12.21
N HIS A 526 -11.33 -23.90 12.24
CA HIS A 526 -10.11 -23.10 12.27
C HIS A 526 -9.50 -22.94 10.87
N TYR A 527 -8.69 -21.90 10.66
CA TYR A 527 -7.90 -21.70 9.44
C TYR A 527 -8.72 -21.65 8.13
N TRP A 528 -9.82 -20.90 8.13
CA TRP A 528 -10.60 -20.55 6.95
C TRP A 528 -10.41 -19.10 6.52
N HIS A 529 -10.37 -18.87 5.21
CA HIS A 529 -10.36 -17.54 4.60
C HIS A 529 -11.60 -17.38 3.72
N VAL A 530 -12.52 -16.51 4.11
CA VAL A 530 -13.73 -16.19 3.34
C VAL A 530 -13.57 -14.79 2.76
N LYS A 531 -13.70 -14.63 1.44
CA LYS A 531 -13.49 -13.36 0.75
C LYS A 531 -14.58 -13.05 -0.28
N GLY A 532 -15.06 -11.79 -0.30
CA GLY A 532 -15.86 -11.26 -1.40
C GLY A 532 -17.31 -11.76 -1.47
N ILE A 533 -17.91 -12.14 -0.33
CA ILE A 533 -19.29 -12.67 -0.32
C ILE A 533 -20.26 -11.72 0.36
N GLU A 534 -21.48 -11.65 -0.16
CA GLU A 534 -22.63 -11.00 0.50
C GLU A 534 -23.43 -12.04 1.30
N VAL A 535 -23.84 -11.70 2.52
CA VAL A 535 -24.69 -12.53 3.39
C VAL A 535 -25.86 -11.70 3.88
N LYS A 536 -27.09 -12.19 3.66
CA LYS A 536 -28.29 -11.46 4.09
C LYS A 536 -29.44 -12.32 4.59
N GLY A 537 -30.32 -11.70 5.36
CA GLY A 537 -31.64 -12.23 5.68
C GLY A 537 -31.66 -13.40 6.65
N SER A 538 -30.56 -13.70 7.35
CA SER A 538 -30.54 -14.79 8.34
C SER A 538 -31.51 -14.53 9.47
N ALA A 539 -32.02 -15.61 10.08
CA ALA A 539 -32.93 -15.54 11.22
C ALA A 539 -32.24 -15.14 12.53
N ASP A 540 -30.90 -15.17 12.55
CA ASP A 540 -29.97 -14.79 13.62
C ASP A 540 -28.78 -14.10 12.92
N ASN A 541 -27.55 -14.25 13.42
CA ASN A 541 -26.35 -13.60 12.89
C ASN A 541 -26.10 -13.93 11.41
N GLY A 542 -25.63 -12.94 10.64
CA GLY A 542 -25.26 -13.14 9.23
C GLY A 542 -24.07 -14.11 9.10
N ILE A 543 -22.91 -13.70 9.59
CA ILE A 543 -21.70 -14.53 9.68
C ILE A 543 -21.33 -14.70 11.15
N PHE A 544 -21.32 -15.94 11.62
CA PHE A 544 -20.90 -16.28 12.99
C PHE A 544 -19.59 -17.05 12.98
N ILE A 545 -18.60 -16.59 13.74
CA ILE A 545 -17.27 -17.19 13.81
C ILE A 545 -17.04 -17.77 15.21
N GLY A 546 -17.12 -19.10 15.30
CA GLY A 546 -16.83 -19.87 16.51
C GLY A 546 -15.42 -20.46 16.57
N GLY A 547 -14.68 -20.42 15.45
CA GLY A 547 -13.32 -20.92 15.33
C GLY A 547 -12.23 -19.86 15.52
N SER A 548 -10.99 -20.25 15.23
CA SER A 548 -9.79 -19.43 15.46
C SER A 548 -8.90 -19.43 14.23
N TYR A 549 -8.07 -18.39 14.09
CA TYR A 549 -7.17 -18.21 12.94
C TYR A 549 -7.90 -18.12 11.59
N ASN A 550 -9.14 -17.63 11.59
CA ASN A 550 -9.91 -17.39 10.37
C ASN A 550 -9.69 -15.96 9.86
N ILE A 551 -9.86 -15.76 8.55
CA ILE A 551 -9.86 -14.46 7.89
C ILE A 551 -11.21 -14.28 7.20
N ILE A 552 -11.90 -13.19 7.49
CA ILE A 552 -13.10 -12.75 6.79
C ILE A 552 -12.75 -11.43 6.12
N GLU A 553 -12.73 -11.40 4.79
CA GLU A 553 -12.18 -10.28 4.02
C GLU A 553 -13.18 -9.79 2.98
N LYS A 554 -13.37 -8.48 2.83
CA LYS A 554 -14.27 -7.89 1.81
C LYS A 554 -15.66 -8.56 1.75
N CYS A 555 -16.21 -8.92 2.91
CA CYS A 555 -17.55 -9.51 3.00
C CYS A 555 -18.55 -8.46 3.44
N GLU A 556 -19.79 -8.59 2.96
CA GLU A 556 -20.92 -7.73 3.35
C GLU A 556 -21.97 -8.55 4.09
N ALA A 557 -22.40 -8.08 5.26
CA ALA A 557 -23.48 -8.71 6.03
C ALA A 557 -24.59 -7.70 6.32
N HIS A 558 -25.78 -7.91 5.77
CA HIS A 558 -26.87 -6.95 5.95
C HIS A 558 -28.26 -7.57 6.07
N ARG A 559 -29.18 -6.81 6.66
CA ARG A 559 -30.60 -7.19 6.80
C ARG A 559 -30.77 -8.55 7.46
N ASN A 560 -29.84 -8.92 8.33
CA ASN A 560 -29.93 -10.10 9.17
C ASN A 560 -30.78 -9.76 10.39
N ARG A 561 -31.44 -10.77 10.95
CA ARG A 561 -32.34 -10.63 12.11
C ARG A 561 -31.61 -10.69 13.46
N ASP A 562 -30.32 -10.36 13.45
CA ASP A 562 -29.37 -10.23 14.55
C ASP A 562 -28.09 -9.61 13.94
N THR A 563 -27.01 -9.48 14.71
CA THR A 563 -25.70 -8.94 14.34
C THR A 563 -25.20 -9.46 12.99
N GLY A 564 -24.72 -8.57 12.13
CA GLY A 564 -24.22 -8.96 10.81
C GLY A 564 -23.01 -9.90 10.89
N ILE A 565 -21.96 -9.54 11.62
CA ILE A 565 -20.76 -10.40 11.80
C ILE A 565 -20.39 -10.52 13.28
N GLN A 566 -20.53 -11.71 13.84
CA GLN A 566 -20.31 -11.98 15.27
C GLN A 566 -19.24 -13.05 15.51
N LEU A 567 -18.33 -12.79 16.46
CA LEU A 567 -17.45 -13.78 17.07
C LEU A 567 -17.99 -14.16 18.45
N GLY A 568 -18.06 -15.44 18.73
CA GLY A 568 -18.45 -15.97 20.04
C GLY A 568 -18.22 -17.48 20.11
N ARG A 569 -18.23 -18.05 21.33
CA ARG A 569 -18.04 -19.49 21.48
C ARG A 569 -19.04 -20.28 20.63
N TYR A 570 -18.56 -21.33 19.97
CA TYR A 570 -19.40 -22.19 19.13
C TYR A 570 -20.46 -23.00 19.92
N SER A 571 -20.28 -23.17 21.23
CA SER A 571 -21.18 -23.92 22.11
C SER A 571 -21.13 -23.39 23.54
N SER A 572 -22.26 -23.44 24.26
CA SER A 572 -22.36 -23.03 25.66
C SER A 572 -21.45 -23.83 26.62
N GLY A 573 -21.10 -25.07 26.25
CA GLY A 573 -20.17 -25.92 27.01
C GLY A 573 -18.68 -25.68 26.71
N ALA A 574 -18.35 -24.81 25.74
CA ALA A 574 -16.97 -24.57 25.35
C ALA A 574 -16.19 -23.84 26.46
N SER A 575 -15.00 -24.36 26.77
CA SER A 575 -14.08 -23.75 27.73
C SER A 575 -13.46 -22.46 27.19
N LYS A 576 -12.91 -21.61 28.06
CA LYS A 576 -12.27 -20.34 27.66
C LYS A 576 -11.11 -20.51 26.66
N SER A 577 -10.37 -21.62 26.75
CA SER A 577 -9.31 -21.96 25.79
C SER A 577 -9.80 -22.29 24.38
N GLU A 578 -11.10 -22.52 24.21
CA GLU A 578 -11.74 -22.85 22.94
C GLU A 578 -12.50 -21.66 22.35
N TRP A 579 -12.49 -20.51 23.03
CA TRP A 579 -13.09 -19.30 22.51
C TRP A 579 -12.38 -18.85 21.23
N PRO A 580 -13.11 -18.30 20.25
CA PRO A 580 -12.55 -17.86 18.97
C PRO A 580 -11.44 -16.82 19.20
N SER A 581 -10.25 -17.07 18.66
CA SER A 581 -9.04 -16.28 18.85
C SER A 581 -8.28 -16.09 17.55
N HIS A 582 -7.46 -15.04 17.48
CA HIS A 582 -6.60 -14.76 16.32
C HIS A 582 -7.32 -14.68 14.96
N ASN A 583 -8.60 -14.30 14.97
CA ASN A 583 -9.34 -14.07 13.73
C ASN A 583 -9.08 -12.65 13.20
N GLN A 584 -9.12 -12.48 11.89
CA GLN A 584 -8.96 -11.18 11.23
C GLN A 584 -10.18 -10.89 10.36
N ILE A 585 -10.83 -9.77 10.64
CA ILE A 585 -11.98 -9.30 9.89
C ILE A 585 -11.49 -8.03 9.19
N ILE A 586 -11.43 -8.06 7.85
CA ILE A 586 -10.69 -7.11 7.03
C ILE A 586 -11.61 -6.57 5.93
N ASP A 587 -11.69 -5.26 5.77
CA ASP A 587 -12.46 -4.59 4.69
C ASP A 587 -13.97 -4.91 4.65
N CYS A 588 -14.49 -5.64 5.64
CA CYS A 588 -15.90 -6.00 5.69
C CYS A 588 -16.82 -4.81 5.95
N VAL A 589 -18.07 -4.99 5.57
CA VAL A 589 -19.17 -4.05 5.79
C VAL A 589 -20.34 -4.77 6.44
N SER A 590 -20.97 -4.11 7.42
CA SER A 590 -22.13 -4.65 8.11
C SER A 590 -23.18 -3.58 8.38
N HIS A 591 -24.40 -3.76 7.87
CA HIS A 591 -25.40 -2.70 7.94
C HIS A 591 -26.85 -3.17 7.87
N ASN A 592 -27.78 -2.33 8.31
CA ASN A 592 -29.22 -2.62 8.28
C ASN A 592 -29.59 -3.95 8.96
N ASN A 593 -28.76 -4.43 9.89
CA ASN A 593 -29.10 -5.57 10.71
C ASN A 593 -30.07 -5.12 11.79
N MET A 594 -31.10 -5.93 12.02
CA MET A 594 -32.17 -5.63 12.97
C MET A 594 -32.81 -6.92 13.45
N ASP A 595 -32.64 -7.18 14.72
CA ASP A 595 -33.39 -8.17 15.49
C ASP A 595 -34.85 -7.70 15.69
N PRO A 596 -35.85 -8.48 15.25
CA PRO A 596 -37.27 -8.10 15.34
C PRO A 596 -37.90 -8.14 16.73
N ASP A 597 -37.20 -8.67 17.73
CA ASP A 597 -37.71 -8.87 19.09
C ASP A 597 -37.64 -7.59 19.93
N ASP A 598 -36.46 -7.09 20.23
CA ASP A 598 -36.29 -5.90 21.08
C ASP A 598 -35.39 -4.81 20.48
N GLY A 599 -34.64 -5.11 19.42
CA GLY A 599 -33.79 -4.14 18.72
C GLY A 599 -32.57 -3.74 19.54
N GLU A 600 -32.15 -4.55 20.51
CA GLU A 600 -30.98 -4.35 21.37
C GLU A 600 -29.79 -5.25 20.96
N ASP A 601 -30.00 -6.27 20.11
CA ASP A 601 -28.99 -7.29 19.85
C ASP A 601 -28.26 -7.17 18.49
N ALA A 602 -28.89 -6.56 17.48
CA ALA A 602 -28.33 -6.53 16.13
C ALA A 602 -27.33 -5.39 15.90
N ASP A 603 -26.07 -5.72 16.13
CA ASP A 603 -24.92 -4.89 15.83
C ASP A 603 -24.47 -4.99 14.36
N GLY A 604 -23.59 -4.08 13.96
CA GLY A 604 -22.77 -4.28 12.77
C GLY A 604 -21.78 -5.43 12.99
N PHE A 605 -20.88 -5.24 13.94
CA PHE A 605 -19.89 -6.23 14.33
C PHE A 605 -19.95 -6.51 15.83
N ALA A 606 -19.85 -7.77 16.20
CA ALA A 606 -19.75 -8.15 17.60
C ALA A 606 -18.54 -9.06 17.83
N CYS A 607 -17.73 -8.75 18.84
CA CYS A 607 -16.68 -9.62 19.34
C CYS A 607 -16.85 -9.72 20.86
N LYS A 608 -18.01 -10.24 21.26
CA LYS A 608 -18.58 -10.11 22.60
C LYS A 608 -18.76 -11.45 23.30
N LEU A 609 -19.07 -11.37 24.60
CA LEU A 609 -19.38 -12.47 25.53
C LEU A 609 -18.22 -13.45 25.78
N THR A 610 -17.81 -14.20 24.75
CA THR A 610 -16.97 -15.39 24.89
C THR A 610 -15.99 -15.51 23.73
N THR A 611 -15.10 -14.52 23.60
CA THR A 611 -14.06 -14.44 22.57
C THR A 611 -12.66 -14.44 23.21
N GLY A 612 -11.71 -15.14 22.58
CA GLY A 612 -10.32 -15.22 23.02
C GLY A 612 -9.47 -14.04 22.52
N ASP A 613 -8.17 -14.11 22.75
CA ASP A 613 -7.24 -13.03 22.40
C ASP A 613 -6.93 -12.94 20.90
N GLY A 614 -6.40 -11.79 20.49
CA GLY A 614 -5.76 -11.62 19.17
C GLY A 614 -6.75 -11.43 18.01
N ASN A 615 -8.04 -11.29 18.28
CA ASN A 615 -9.03 -10.95 17.27
C ASN A 615 -8.84 -9.50 16.81
N LYS A 616 -8.92 -9.29 15.49
CA LYS A 616 -8.68 -7.99 14.86
C LYS A 616 -9.79 -7.62 13.89
N PHE A 617 -10.11 -6.34 13.86
CA PHE A 617 -10.93 -5.71 12.85
C PHE A 617 -10.11 -4.59 12.21
N ILE A 618 -9.96 -4.65 10.89
CA ILE A 618 -9.10 -3.76 10.11
C ILE A 618 -9.93 -3.23 8.96
N ASN A 619 -10.03 -1.90 8.82
CA ASN A 619 -10.69 -1.26 7.67
C ASN A 619 -12.17 -1.63 7.51
N CYS A 620 -12.84 -2.05 8.59
CA CYS A 620 -14.24 -2.48 8.56
C CYS A 620 -15.22 -1.34 8.79
N VAL A 621 -16.49 -1.53 8.38
CA VAL A 621 -17.51 -0.49 8.55
C VAL A 621 -18.86 -1.02 8.97
N ALA A 622 -19.39 -0.40 10.03
CA ALA A 622 -20.74 -0.60 10.47
C ALA A 622 -21.57 0.67 10.36
N TYR A 623 -22.76 0.57 9.77
CA TYR A 623 -23.70 1.67 9.75
C TYR A 623 -25.14 1.22 9.69
N ASN A 624 -26.04 2.08 10.17
CA ASN A 624 -27.48 1.81 10.14
C ASN A 624 -27.85 0.43 10.72
N ASN A 625 -27.11 -0.08 11.69
CA ASN A 625 -27.54 -1.23 12.48
C ASN A 625 -28.47 -0.73 13.59
N VAL A 626 -29.41 -1.57 13.99
CA VAL A 626 -30.46 -1.14 14.93
C VAL A 626 -29.87 -0.86 16.31
N ASP A 627 -28.88 -1.64 16.78
CA ASP A 627 -28.18 -1.40 18.04
C ASP A 627 -26.87 -0.64 17.81
N ASP A 628 -25.70 -1.28 17.89
CA ASP A 628 -24.42 -0.59 17.75
C ASP A 628 -23.68 -0.88 16.44
N GLY A 629 -22.68 -0.05 16.15
CA GLY A 629 -21.73 -0.37 15.08
C GLY A 629 -20.78 -1.49 15.47
N TRP A 630 -20.18 -1.38 16.66
CA TRP A 630 -19.36 -2.42 17.29
C TRP A 630 -19.82 -2.68 18.70
N ASP A 631 -19.95 -3.95 19.06
CA ASP A 631 -20.16 -4.39 20.43
C ASP A 631 -19.09 -5.38 20.91
N LEU A 632 -18.37 -4.99 21.96
CA LEU A 632 -17.37 -5.79 22.67
C LEU A 632 -17.86 -6.20 24.07
N TYR A 633 -19.17 -6.30 24.28
CA TYR A 633 -19.79 -6.57 25.57
C TYR A 633 -19.17 -7.75 26.31
N THR A 634 -18.87 -7.54 27.60
CA THR A 634 -18.46 -8.59 28.54
C THR A 634 -19.58 -8.85 29.53
N LYS A 635 -19.80 -10.13 29.85
CA LYS A 635 -20.86 -10.58 30.79
C LYS A 635 -20.24 -11.18 32.03
N SER A 636 -20.75 -10.85 33.22
CA SER A 636 -20.24 -11.33 34.51
C SER A 636 -20.21 -12.86 34.61
N ASP A 637 -21.18 -13.53 33.98
CA ASP A 637 -21.28 -14.99 33.95
C ASP A 637 -20.10 -15.66 33.22
N THR A 638 -19.51 -14.98 32.23
CA THR A 638 -18.41 -15.50 31.41
C THR A 638 -17.07 -14.81 31.69
N GLY A 639 -17.11 -13.61 32.25
CA GLY A 639 -15.96 -12.77 32.58
C GLY A 639 -15.37 -12.03 31.36
N ALA A 640 -14.10 -11.64 31.49
CA ALA A 640 -13.38 -10.90 30.46
C ALA A 640 -13.21 -11.71 29.16
N ILE A 641 -13.51 -11.07 28.03
CA ILE A 641 -13.07 -11.50 26.70
C ILE A 641 -11.58 -11.19 26.49
N GLY A 642 -11.00 -11.73 25.43
CA GLY A 642 -9.67 -11.36 24.99
C GLY A 642 -9.59 -9.93 24.46
N ALA A 643 -8.39 -9.35 24.50
CA ALA A 643 -8.19 -8.01 23.97
C ALA A 643 -8.42 -7.98 22.45
N VAL A 644 -9.13 -6.96 22.00
CA VAL A 644 -9.52 -6.75 20.59
C VAL A 644 -8.73 -5.58 20.04
N TYR A 645 -8.24 -5.74 18.81
CA TYR A 645 -7.54 -4.70 18.06
C TYR A 645 -8.43 -4.18 16.92
N LEU A 646 -8.72 -2.88 16.96
CA LEU A 646 -9.51 -2.15 15.98
C LEU A 646 -8.59 -1.15 15.30
N GLU A 647 -8.42 -1.24 13.97
CA GLU A 647 -7.62 -0.29 13.20
C GLU A 647 -8.37 0.20 11.96
N ASN A 648 -8.42 1.52 11.82
CA ASN A 648 -9.03 2.20 10.68
C ASN A 648 -10.50 1.84 10.41
N CYS A 649 -11.26 1.39 11.42
CA CYS A 649 -12.67 1.08 11.26
C CYS A 649 -13.53 2.34 11.29
N THR A 650 -14.67 2.34 10.59
CA THR A 650 -15.62 3.46 10.59
C THR A 650 -17.01 3.04 11.08
N SER A 651 -17.64 3.85 11.93
CA SER A 651 -18.97 3.57 12.49
C SER A 651 -19.90 4.77 12.42
N TYR A 652 -21.04 4.67 11.73
CA TYR A 652 -21.97 5.80 11.62
C TYR A 652 -23.45 5.46 11.52
N LYS A 653 -24.32 6.37 11.96
CA LYS A 653 -25.79 6.24 11.88
C LYS A 653 -26.36 4.95 12.51
N ASN A 654 -25.65 4.31 13.44
CA ASN A 654 -26.19 3.18 14.20
C ASN A 654 -27.20 3.65 15.26
N GLY A 655 -28.07 2.75 15.69
CA GLY A 655 -29.24 3.03 16.54
C GLY A 655 -30.55 3.12 15.76
N VAL A 656 -30.50 2.94 14.44
CA VAL A 656 -31.62 3.05 13.50
C VAL A 656 -31.23 2.47 12.12
N THR A 657 -32.08 1.65 11.54
CA THR A 657 -31.89 1.14 10.17
C THR A 657 -32.11 2.22 9.12
N SER A 658 -31.67 1.98 7.89
CA SER A 658 -31.81 2.95 6.80
C SER A 658 -33.26 3.27 6.44
N ASP A 659 -34.20 2.36 6.75
CA ASP A 659 -35.64 2.57 6.58
C ASP A 659 -36.31 3.27 7.77
N GLY A 660 -35.53 3.65 8.80
CA GLY A 660 -36.00 4.36 9.97
C GLY A 660 -36.51 3.47 11.10
N SER A 661 -36.33 2.15 11.02
CA SER A 661 -36.72 1.22 12.08
C SER A 661 -35.74 1.29 13.27
N TYR A 662 -36.30 1.39 14.47
CA TYR A 662 -35.58 1.36 15.75
C TYR A 662 -36.57 1.03 16.88
N THR A 663 -36.05 0.64 18.04
CA THR A 663 -36.85 0.44 19.26
C THR A 663 -36.41 1.39 20.37
N ALA A 664 -37.12 1.36 21.50
CA ALA A 664 -36.72 2.12 22.67
C ALA A 664 -35.36 1.65 23.23
N ASP A 665 -35.06 0.36 23.05
CA ASP A 665 -33.92 -0.33 23.63
C ASP A 665 -32.65 -0.22 22.76
N SER A 666 -32.82 0.02 21.45
CA SER A 666 -31.72 0.36 20.53
C SER A 666 -30.77 1.43 21.09
N ASP A 667 -29.52 1.06 21.35
CA ASP A 667 -28.50 1.93 21.89
C ASP A 667 -28.00 2.94 20.86
N GLY A 668 -27.36 2.46 19.80
CA GLY A 668 -26.81 3.32 18.75
C GLY A 668 -25.50 4.00 19.13
N ASN A 669 -24.57 3.24 19.68
CA ASN A 669 -23.17 3.62 19.82
C ASN A 669 -22.40 3.32 18.53
N GLY A 670 -21.36 4.10 18.28
CA GLY A 670 -20.41 3.80 17.23
C GLY A 670 -19.55 2.59 17.58
N PHE A 671 -18.87 2.66 18.73
CA PHE A 671 -18.02 1.62 19.28
C PHE A 671 -18.30 1.43 20.78
N LYS A 672 -18.97 0.33 21.15
CA LYS A 672 -19.22 -0.14 22.51
C LYS A 672 -18.09 -1.08 22.94
N LEU A 673 -17.18 -0.58 23.79
CA LEU A 673 -15.87 -1.19 24.04
C LEU A 673 -15.77 -1.99 25.36
N GLY A 674 -16.88 -2.56 25.83
CA GLY A 674 -16.90 -3.50 26.96
C GLY A 674 -18.27 -3.63 27.62
N GLY A 675 -18.29 -4.10 28.87
CA GLY A 675 -19.52 -4.29 29.67
C GLY A 675 -19.26 -4.64 31.14
N GLU A 676 -20.24 -4.36 32.00
CA GLU A 676 -20.33 -4.87 33.39
C GLU A 676 -19.13 -4.62 34.34
N ASP A 677 -18.44 -3.48 34.23
CA ASP A 677 -17.25 -3.14 35.05
C ASP A 677 -16.04 -4.07 34.85
N ILE A 678 -16.04 -4.89 33.80
CA ILE A 678 -14.99 -5.88 33.53
C ILE A 678 -13.85 -5.23 32.73
N ALA A 679 -12.63 -5.34 33.25
CA ALA A 679 -11.45 -4.76 32.63
C ALA A 679 -10.95 -5.60 31.44
N VAL A 680 -10.88 -4.98 30.26
CA VAL A 680 -10.23 -5.54 29.06
C VAL A 680 -9.44 -4.45 28.33
N ASN A 681 -8.20 -4.75 27.95
CA ASN A 681 -7.27 -3.76 27.39
C ASN A 681 -7.32 -3.75 25.86
N HIS A 682 -8.44 -3.29 25.29
CA HIS A 682 -8.57 -3.16 23.83
C HIS A 682 -7.60 -2.10 23.25
N THR A 683 -7.33 -2.19 21.95
CA THR A 683 -6.62 -1.16 21.19
C THR A 683 -7.50 -0.66 20.06
N VAL A 684 -7.68 0.65 19.97
CA VAL A 684 -8.49 1.32 18.95
C VAL A 684 -7.66 2.42 18.31
N LYS A 685 -7.32 2.25 17.04
CA LYS A 685 -6.38 3.09 16.31
C LYS A 685 -6.99 3.61 15.02
N ASN A 686 -6.89 4.91 14.78
CA ASN A 686 -7.30 5.58 13.55
C ASN A 686 -8.77 5.31 13.14
N CYS A 687 -9.63 4.90 14.06
CA CYS A 687 -11.04 4.65 13.79
C CYS A 687 -11.82 5.96 13.71
N THR A 688 -12.91 5.96 12.93
CA THR A 688 -13.78 7.12 12.74
C THR A 688 -15.20 6.81 13.20
N SER A 689 -15.83 7.71 13.96
CA SER A 689 -17.22 7.55 14.41
C SER A 689 -18.05 8.81 14.23
N TYR A 690 -19.21 8.72 13.56
CA TYR A 690 -20.07 9.90 13.43
C TYR A 690 -21.56 9.63 13.29
N SER A 691 -22.38 10.58 13.70
CA SER A 691 -23.84 10.55 13.50
C SER A 691 -24.55 9.31 14.05
N ASN A 692 -23.97 8.61 15.03
CA ASN A 692 -24.65 7.54 15.76
C ASN A 692 -25.68 8.12 16.74
N LYS A 693 -26.75 7.38 17.06
CA LYS A 693 -27.86 7.83 17.95
C LYS A 693 -27.37 8.27 19.34
N LYS A 694 -26.43 7.54 19.93
CA LYS A 694 -25.83 7.82 21.24
C LYS A 694 -24.36 8.21 21.10
N HIS A 695 -23.42 7.33 21.48
CA HIS A 695 -22.01 7.69 21.62
C HIS A 695 -21.21 7.43 20.35
N GLY A 696 -20.10 8.15 20.16
CA GLY A 696 -19.11 7.77 19.16
C GLY A 696 -18.30 6.56 19.63
N PHE A 697 -17.41 6.79 20.59
CA PHE A 697 -16.69 5.76 21.34
C PHE A 697 -17.18 5.75 22.79
N THR A 698 -17.61 4.60 23.30
CA THR A 698 -17.97 4.42 24.70
C THR A 698 -17.16 3.30 25.32
N TYR A 699 -16.60 3.56 26.51
CA TYR A 699 -15.94 2.52 27.29
C TYR A 699 -16.91 1.44 27.76
N ASN A 700 -18.22 1.75 27.79
CA ASN A 700 -19.30 0.90 28.25
C ASN A 700 -18.96 0.09 29.51
N ARG A 701 -18.46 0.79 30.55
CA ARG A 701 -18.04 0.18 31.83
C ARG A 701 -16.84 -0.77 31.72
N ASN A 702 -16.01 -0.67 30.69
CA ASN A 702 -14.71 -1.34 30.70
C ASN A 702 -13.71 -0.60 31.59
N THR A 703 -13.35 -1.17 32.73
CA THR A 703 -12.44 -0.52 33.69
C THR A 703 -10.95 -0.70 33.37
N GLY A 704 -10.63 -1.34 32.24
CA GLY A 704 -9.27 -1.63 31.79
C GLY A 704 -8.51 -0.44 31.22
N THR A 705 -7.39 -0.75 30.56
CA THR A 705 -6.51 0.19 29.86
C THR A 705 -6.77 0.09 28.35
N ILE A 706 -7.91 0.60 27.90
CA ILE A 706 -8.16 0.76 26.45
C ILE A 706 -7.18 1.81 25.89
N THR A 707 -6.44 1.46 24.84
CA THR A 707 -5.54 2.38 24.13
C THR A 707 -6.24 2.99 22.92
N MET A 708 -6.47 4.29 22.96
CA MET A 708 -7.16 5.08 21.93
C MET A 708 -6.15 5.99 21.21
N THR A 709 -5.80 5.69 19.97
CA THR A 709 -4.79 6.47 19.21
C THR A 709 -5.32 6.97 17.86
N GLY A 710 -5.24 8.26 17.58
CA GLY A 710 -5.52 8.80 16.24
C GLY A 710 -6.98 8.73 15.78
N ASN A 711 -7.92 8.46 16.69
CA ASN A 711 -9.33 8.27 16.35
C ASN A 711 -10.04 9.61 16.11
N LYS A 712 -11.08 9.59 15.28
CA LYS A 712 -11.89 10.78 14.95
C LYS A 712 -13.35 10.52 15.35
N ALA A 713 -13.97 11.44 16.09
CA ALA A 713 -15.40 11.38 16.34
C ALA A 713 -16.10 12.72 16.16
N TYR A 714 -17.27 12.72 15.51
CA TYR A 714 -18.03 13.94 15.31
C TYR A 714 -19.54 13.71 15.16
N GLN A 715 -20.36 14.69 15.56
CA GLN A 715 -21.81 14.67 15.30
C GLN A 715 -22.57 13.46 15.87
N ASN A 716 -22.02 12.77 16.88
CA ASN A 716 -22.76 11.71 17.57
C ASN A 716 -23.81 12.33 18.51
N GLY A 717 -24.97 11.68 18.63
CA GLY A 717 -26.16 12.24 19.28
C GLY A 717 -25.96 12.59 20.76
N GLN A 718 -25.04 11.89 21.43
CA GLN A 718 -24.57 12.21 22.78
C GLN A 718 -23.08 12.60 22.77
N ARG A 719 -22.21 11.82 23.41
CA ARG A 719 -20.76 12.13 23.48
C ARG A 719 -20.00 11.51 22.32
N ASN A 720 -19.01 12.23 21.80
CA ASN A 720 -18.06 11.64 20.85
C ASN A 720 -17.15 10.64 21.56
N PHE A 721 -16.66 10.98 22.76
CA PHE A 721 -15.93 10.08 23.64
C PHE A 721 -16.61 10.03 25.03
N SER A 722 -17.03 8.82 25.43
CA SER A 722 -17.70 8.53 26.70
C SER A 722 -16.89 7.52 27.51
N PHE A 723 -15.88 7.99 28.24
CA PHE A 723 -15.02 7.19 29.11
C PHE A 723 -15.12 7.74 30.53
N GLU A 724 -15.90 7.06 31.39
CA GLU A 724 -16.27 7.59 32.72
C GLU A 724 -15.53 6.93 33.89
N ALA A 725 -14.81 5.84 33.66
CA ALA A 725 -13.93 5.17 34.62
C ALA A 725 -12.78 4.47 33.88
N GLY A 726 -11.92 3.75 34.60
CA GLY A 726 -10.84 2.95 34.01
C GLY A 726 -9.46 3.61 34.00
N THR A 727 -8.52 3.02 33.26
CA THR A 727 -7.11 3.45 33.18
C THR A 727 -6.67 3.64 31.73
N HIS A 728 -7.57 4.16 30.90
CA HIS A 728 -7.40 4.27 29.45
C HIS A 728 -6.21 5.16 29.06
N ILE A 729 -5.71 5.00 27.84
CA ILE A 729 -4.62 5.82 27.28
C ILE A 729 -5.13 6.49 26.01
N PHE A 730 -4.94 7.80 25.90
CA PHE A 730 -5.41 8.59 24.76
C PHE A 730 -4.25 9.36 24.12
N SER A 731 -4.10 9.22 22.81
CA SER A 731 -3.17 10.03 22.01
C SER A 731 -3.76 10.39 20.64
N LYS A 732 -3.52 11.61 20.17
CA LYS A 732 -3.83 12.09 18.81
C LYS A 732 -5.30 11.97 18.39
N ASN A 733 -6.23 11.81 19.31
CA ASN A 733 -7.65 11.70 19.01
C ASN A 733 -8.24 13.08 18.70
N VAL A 734 -9.24 13.14 17.82
CA VAL A 734 -9.92 14.37 17.42
C VAL A 734 -11.42 14.23 17.64
N SER A 735 -12.01 15.20 18.33
CA SER A 735 -13.44 15.27 18.62
C SER A 735 -14.00 16.64 18.23
N THR A 736 -15.15 16.66 17.55
CA THR A 736 -15.87 17.91 17.26
C THR A 736 -17.38 17.73 17.18
N ASN A 737 -18.15 18.76 17.54
CA ASN A 737 -19.60 18.83 17.34
C ASN A 737 -20.38 17.62 17.93
N GLY A 738 -20.05 17.18 19.15
CA GLY A 738 -20.84 16.17 19.86
C GLY A 738 -22.14 16.75 20.45
N GLY A 739 -23.14 15.91 20.70
CA GLY A 739 -24.35 16.27 21.44
C GLY A 739 -24.09 16.75 22.87
N ALA A 740 -23.01 16.24 23.50
CA ALA A 740 -22.54 16.59 24.85
C ALA A 740 -21.00 16.64 24.94
N ASN A 741 -20.49 17.20 26.05
CA ASN A 741 -19.05 17.25 26.34
C ASN A 741 -18.45 15.85 26.41
N ASP A 742 -17.24 15.71 25.86
CA ASP A 742 -16.46 14.49 26.00
C ASP A 742 -16.14 14.23 27.47
N LYS A 743 -16.13 12.94 27.83
CA LYS A 743 -15.64 12.45 29.11
C LYS A 743 -14.49 11.51 28.85
N ILE A 744 -13.37 11.77 29.52
CA ILE A 744 -12.15 10.99 29.45
C ILE A 744 -11.66 10.72 30.87
N VAL A 745 -11.41 9.45 31.19
CA VAL A 745 -10.75 9.01 32.41
C VAL A 745 -9.58 8.14 32.00
N GLY A 746 -8.37 8.50 32.43
CA GLY A 746 -7.14 7.83 32.02
C GLY A 746 -5.99 8.81 31.79
N VAL A 747 -4.98 8.36 31.05
CA VAL A 747 -3.80 9.13 30.65
C VAL A 747 -4.06 9.79 29.31
N ASP A 748 -4.13 11.11 29.31
CA ASP A 748 -4.08 11.95 28.11
C ASP A 748 -2.63 12.42 27.90
N ASP A 749 -2.03 12.11 26.74
CA ASP A 749 -0.65 12.49 26.43
C ASP A 749 -0.48 13.96 26.00
N GLY A 750 -1.57 14.73 25.95
CA GLY A 750 -1.59 16.14 25.56
C GLY A 750 -1.71 16.38 24.05
N THR A 751 -1.81 15.33 23.23
CA THR A 751 -1.94 15.45 21.77
C THR A 751 -3.38 15.34 21.27
N ASN A 752 -4.35 15.13 22.16
CA ASN A 752 -5.76 14.97 21.83
C ASN A 752 -6.49 16.33 21.71
N GLN A 753 -7.55 16.36 20.90
CA GLN A 753 -8.46 17.49 20.73
C GLN A 753 -9.86 17.07 21.18
N TRP A 754 -10.28 17.54 22.35
CA TRP A 754 -11.57 17.17 22.96
C TRP A 754 -12.64 18.23 22.75
N TYR A 755 -13.86 17.78 22.50
CA TYR A 755 -15.01 18.65 22.30
C TYR A 755 -15.61 19.10 23.64
N LYS A 756 -15.86 20.40 23.74
CA LYS A 756 -16.60 21.06 24.82
C LYS A 756 -17.70 21.91 24.20
N LYS A 757 -18.93 21.68 24.63
CA LYS A 757 -20.15 22.39 24.26
C LYS A 757 -20.38 23.59 25.16
#